data_AF-A0A7L2I5W9-F1
#
_entry.id   AF-A0A7L2I5W9-F1
#
_cell.length_a   1.000
_cell.length_b   1.000
_cell.length_c   1.000
_cell.angle_alpha   90.00
_cell.angle_beta   90.00
_cell.angle_gamma   90.00
#
_symmetry.space_group_name_H-M   'P 1'
#
loop_
_entity.id
_entity.type
_entity.pdbx_description
1 polymer ?
#
loop_
_entity_poly.entity_id
_entity_poly.type
_entity_poly.pdbx_seq_one_letter_code
_entity_poly.pdbx_strand_id
1 'polypeptide(L)'
;RYGDSAGGFCYQESAQLTAVTRNRFVRWTTSGDSLELLEESLDVSLLNNAVRLCIRGCPFLPGGVHFCELQSHLVILLITGQTVHRLRLPHPARTHRAELITESPVQSVFTDFGKIDFRDPSSYCTIPNVPGLAPNSVASAAWLSSEGEALFALPSASGGIFVLKLPPHDAPGTVSAVELKQSSVMQRLLTGWMPTAIRGDCGPSDLPVSLSVHCLEHDAFLFALCQDHKLRMWSYKDQMCLMVADLLEFMPVSRDLRLAAGTSHRLRLAFSQSLGLYLGVYMHAPKRGQFCVFQLVSTESSRYSLDHISSLFSSQETLVDFALTSAEIWALWHNEESQTVVKYINFEQNVAGQWNQVFVQPLPEEEVTVRHDQDPRETYLEYLFMPGRFTSAAIQKALQIFSQGTERHVDLEWDELKKEVTLAVESEFQGSVTECECSPEEFWQLQVEFWSKFYACCLQYQEAISRPLALLLNPYTNMVCLLKKGSLSFLMPCPLVDHLYLLSSEHLLTEDDAAIFDDLEMSRDVVYLVQCLRLMGESISMEMAFSMEMACSRLQPPERAAEQILEDLIANDTENVLEEIHSKLQEIRNPIHAIGVLIREMDYETETDMERVPHLNLQLNLSQLYGSGTAAGVLCWGVCKIATIRFLICRDLLILQQLLLRLGDPMVLGGGQFFQSQQDLLHRTSPLLLSYYLIRWASQCLASDVPLDTL
;
A
#
# COMPACT_ATOMS: atom_id res chain seq x y z
N ARG A 1 -10.12 6.76 23.41
CA ARG A 1 -10.16 5.49 22.63
C ARG A 1 -9.00 5.56 21.65
N TYR A 2 -8.20 4.51 21.52
CA TYR A 2 -7.12 4.47 20.54
C TYR A 2 -7.71 4.39 19.13
N GLY A 3 -7.02 4.98 18.14
CA GLY A 3 -7.39 4.87 16.74
C GLY A 3 -7.17 3.45 16.21
N ASP A 4 -7.84 3.11 15.12
CA ASP A 4 -7.61 1.86 14.42
C ASP A 4 -6.13 1.77 13.99
N SER A 5 -5.52 0.60 14.12
CA SER A 5 -4.13 0.36 13.74
C SER A 5 -4.02 -0.93 12.93
N ALA A 6 -2.98 -1.06 12.11
CA ALA A 6 -2.71 -2.25 11.35
C ALA A 6 -1.21 -2.54 11.27
N GLY A 7 -0.87 -3.76 10.88
CA GLY A 7 0.49 -4.16 10.59
C GLY A 7 0.54 -5.57 10.03
N GLY A 8 1.75 -6.10 9.87
CA GLY A 8 1.91 -7.47 9.42
C GLY A 8 3.24 -8.07 9.81
N PHE A 9 3.39 -9.35 9.48
CA PHE A 9 4.53 -10.20 9.77
C PHE A 9 4.81 -11.06 8.55
N CYS A 10 6.08 -11.13 8.14
CA CYS A 10 6.53 -11.96 7.03
C CYS A 10 7.46 -13.06 7.56
N TYR A 11 7.24 -14.30 7.13
CA TYR A 11 8.09 -15.43 7.52
C TYR A 11 9.51 -15.27 6.96
N GLN A 12 10.51 -15.72 7.72
CA GLN A 12 11.92 -15.60 7.38
C GLN A 12 12.29 -16.31 6.07
N GLU A 13 11.66 -17.46 5.80
CA GLU A 13 11.89 -18.26 4.59
C GLU A 13 10.94 -17.88 3.43
N SER A 14 10.23 -16.74 3.52
CA SER A 14 9.20 -16.37 2.53
C SER A 14 9.72 -16.17 1.09
N ALA A 15 11.02 -15.93 0.90
CA ALA A 15 11.67 -15.84 -0.40
C ALA A 15 12.28 -17.16 -0.90
N GLN A 16 12.30 -18.20 -0.08
CA GLN A 16 12.92 -19.48 -0.45
C GLN A 16 11.93 -20.33 -1.27
N LEU A 17 12.36 -20.73 -2.47
CA LEU A 17 11.48 -21.42 -3.43
C LEU A 17 10.88 -22.74 -2.90
N THR A 18 11.60 -23.44 -2.02
CA THR A 18 11.20 -24.75 -1.48
C THR A 18 10.54 -24.68 -0.10
N ALA A 19 10.45 -23.49 0.49
CA ALA A 19 9.88 -23.31 1.81
C ALA A 19 8.34 -23.38 1.77
N VAL A 20 7.75 -23.98 2.81
CA VAL A 20 6.28 -24.03 2.98
C VAL A 20 5.71 -22.62 3.20
N THR A 21 6.49 -21.73 3.79
CA THR A 21 6.11 -20.34 4.11
C THR A 21 6.42 -19.35 2.98
N ARG A 22 6.80 -19.85 1.80
CA ARG A 22 7.02 -19.04 0.59
C ARG A 22 5.79 -18.19 0.26
N ASN A 23 6.02 -16.91 -0.04
CA ASN A 23 4.96 -15.94 -0.31
C ASN A 23 3.81 -15.95 0.71
N ARG A 24 4.08 -16.32 1.97
CA ARG A 24 3.11 -16.27 3.06
C ARG A 24 3.43 -15.13 4.00
N PHE A 25 2.38 -14.51 4.53
CA PHE A 25 2.50 -13.46 5.52
C PHE A 25 1.22 -13.37 6.34
N VAL A 26 1.32 -12.78 7.53
CA VAL A 26 0.19 -12.48 8.40
C VAL A 26 -0.03 -10.98 8.40
N ARG A 27 -1.28 -10.55 8.25
CA ARG A 27 -1.70 -9.18 8.50
C ARG A 27 -2.65 -9.11 9.69
N TRP A 28 -2.67 -7.96 10.35
CA TRP A 28 -3.54 -7.72 11.49
C TRP A 28 -4.11 -6.30 11.49
N THR A 29 -5.30 -6.17 12.04
CA THR A 29 -5.96 -4.88 12.28
C THR A 29 -6.53 -4.86 13.70
N THR A 30 -6.42 -3.72 14.38
CA THR A 30 -7.02 -3.50 15.69
C THR A 30 -8.04 -2.38 15.60
N SER A 31 -9.19 -2.59 16.24
CA SER A 31 -10.22 -1.56 16.40
C SER A 31 -10.80 -1.64 17.81
N GLY A 32 -10.40 -0.68 18.67
CA GLY A 32 -10.77 -0.69 20.08
C GLY A 32 -10.26 -1.94 20.81
N ASP A 33 -11.18 -2.80 21.24
CA ASP A 33 -10.92 -4.05 21.96
C ASP A 33 -10.92 -5.31 21.08
N SER A 34 -11.00 -5.12 19.76
CA SER A 34 -11.01 -6.20 18.77
C SER A 34 -9.71 -6.23 17.96
N LEU A 35 -9.21 -7.43 17.71
CA LEU A 35 -8.06 -7.76 16.87
C LEU A 35 -8.50 -8.74 15.79
N GLU A 36 -8.23 -8.42 14.54
CA GLU A 36 -8.40 -9.33 13.41
C GLU A 36 -7.03 -9.77 12.92
N LEU A 37 -6.87 -11.06 12.68
CA LEU A 37 -5.68 -11.72 12.19
C LEU A 37 -6.05 -12.46 10.90
N LEU A 38 -5.29 -12.26 9.83
CA LEU A 38 -5.45 -13.00 8.59
C LEU A 38 -4.08 -13.47 8.10
N GLU A 39 -3.96 -14.76 7.82
CA GLU A 39 -2.82 -15.31 7.09
C GLU A 39 -3.17 -15.36 5.59
N GLU A 40 -2.28 -14.83 4.78
CA GLU A 40 -2.39 -14.87 3.32
C GLU A 40 -1.19 -15.62 2.73
N SER A 41 -1.46 -16.38 1.67
CA SER A 41 -0.43 -17.01 0.84
C SER A 41 -0.74 -16.69 -0.60
N LEU A 42 0.28 -16.25 -1.34
CA LEU A 42 0.10 -15.99 -2.77
C LEU A 42 0.16 -17.30 -3.59
N ASP A 43 0.79 -18.35 -3.07
CA ASP A 43 0.97 -19.60 -3.81
C ASP A 43 -0.23 -20.55 -3.71
N VAL A 44 -0.90 -20.62 -2.56
CA VAL A 44 -2.01 -21.54 -2.32
C VAL A 44 -3.10 -20.91 -1.45
N SER A 45 -4.35 -21.26 -1.69
CA SER A 45 -5.46 -20.83 -0.81
C SER A 45 -5.40 -21.58 0.53
N LEU A 46 -5.37 -20.82 1.63
CA LEU A 46 -5.29 -21.37 2.98
C LEU A 46 -6.69 -21.58 3.58
N LEU A 47 -6.91 -22.72 4.23
CA LEU A 47 -8.11 -22.94 5.05
C LEU A 47 -7.92 -22.40 6.47
N ASN A 48 -9.00 -21.92 7.10
CA ASN A 48 -9.01 -21.41 8.48
C ASN A 48 -7.98 -20.29 8.70
N ASN A 49 -7.90 -19.36 7.75
CA ASN A 49 -6.87 -18.35 7.69
C ASN A 49 -7.21 -17.04 8.41
N ALA A 50 -8.45 -16.87 8.89
CA ALA A 50 -8.92 -15.67 9.56
C ALA A 50 -9.32 -15.94 11.02
N VAL A 51 -8.98 -15.01 11.92
CA VAL A 51 -9.39 -15.02 13.32
C VAL A 51 -9.78 -13.61 13.76
N ARG A 52 -10.90 -13.49 14.48
CA ARG A 52 -11.28 -12.26 15.20
C ARG A 52 -11.28 -12.53 16.71
N LEU A 53 -10.40 -11.84 17.43
CA LEU A 53 -10.27 -11.88 18.89
C LEU A 53 -10.85 -10.60 19.50
N CYS A 54 -11.67 -10.71 20.56
CA CYS A 54 -12.21 -9.56 21.29
C CYS A 54 -11.90 -9.69 22.78
N ILE A 55 -11.15 -8.73 23.33
CA ILE A 55 -10.79 -8.68 24.76
C ILE A 55 -11.64 -7.61 25.44
N ARG A 56 -12.87 -7.98 25.78
CA ARG A 56 -13.91 -7.04 26.25
C ARG A 56 -13.40 -6.01 27.26
N GLY A 57 -13.52 -4.74 26.91
CA GLY A 57 -13.18 -3.62 27.80
C GLY A 57 -11.69 -3.32 27.93
N CYS A 58 -10.82 -4.04 27.21
CA CYS A 58 -9.38 -3.82 27.20
C CYS A 58 -8.93 -3.46 25.77
N PRO A 59 -8.87 -2.16 25.41
CA PRO A 59 -8.46 -1.77 24.09
C PRO A 59 -6.97 -2.06 23.85
N PHE A 60 -6.62 -2.44 22.62
CA PHE A 60 -5.24 -2.67 22.21
C PHE A 60 -4.45 -1.36 22.19
N LEU A 61 -3.19 -1.40 22.66
CA LEU A 61 -2.29 -0.24 22.58
C LEU A 61 -1.78 -0.06 21.14
N PRO A 62 -1.42 1.18 20.74
CA PRO A 62 -0.68 1.39 19.51
C PRO A 62 0.64 0.61 19.54
N GLY A 63 0.91 -0.13 18.45
CA GLY A 63 2.04 -1.05 18.38
C GLY A 63 1.89 -2.30 19.26
N GLY A 64 0.73 -2.58 19.84
CA GLY A 64 0.55 -3.66 20.82
C GLY A 64 0.42 -5.08 20.26
N VAL A 65 0.78 -5.31 19.00
CA VAL A 65 0.73 -6.63 18.36
C VAL A 65 2.12 -6.93 17.78
N HIS A 66 2.77 -7.98 18.29
CA HIS A 66 4.09 -8.40 17.84
C HIS A 66 4.12 -9.88 17.53
N PHE A 67 4.95 -10.25 16.57
CA PHE A 67 5.18 -11.63 16.16
C PHE A 67 6.64 -11.99 16.39
N CYS A 68 6.88 -13.20 16.86
CA CYS A 68 8.20 -13.78 17.01
C CYS A 68 8.20 -15.17 16.38
N GLU A 69 8.98 -15.35 15.32
CA GLU A 69 9.16 -16.63 14.63
C GLU A 69 10.23 -17.45 15.35
N LEU A 70 9.87 -18.67 15.75
CA LEU A 70 10.78 -19.68 16.27
C LEU A 70 10.74 -20.92 15.36
N GLN A 71 11.78 -21.75 15.39
CA GLN A 71 11.90 -22.96 14.54
C GLN A 71 10.72 -23.94 14.61
N SER A 72 9.92 -23.88 15.67
CA SER A 72 8.78 -24.78 15.87
C SER A 72 7.46 -24.07 16.11
N HIS A 73 7.49 -22.76 16.39
CA HIS A 73 6.30 -22.01 16.76
C HIS A 73 6.32 -20.59 16.21
N LEU A 74 5.13 -20.08 15.92
CA LEU A 74 4.90 -18.65 15.78
C LEU A 74 4.32 -18.15 17.11
N VAL A 75 4.97 -17.18 17.73
CA VAL A 75 4.50 -16.58 18.99
C VAL A 75 3.95 -15.19 18.72
N ILE A 76 2.74 -14.93 19.20
CA ILE A 76 2.06 -13.64 19.10
C ILE A 76 2.02 -13.02 20.50
N LEU A 77 2.59 -11.83 20.62
CA LEU A 77 2.62 -11.06 21.87
C LEU A 77 1.64 -9.89 21.73
N LEU A 78 0.67 -9.83 22.63
CA LEU A 78 -0.40 -8.84 22.62
C LEU A 78 -0.32 -7.95 23.85
N ILE A 79 -0.47 -6.64 23.65
CA ILE A 79 -0.49 -5.62 24.70
C ILE A 79 -1.77 -4.81 24.59
N THR A 80 -2.58 -4.85 25.64
CA THR A 80 -3.76 -3.99 25.81
C THR A 80 -3.49 -2.95 26.89
N GLY A 81 -4.42 -2.02 27.08
CA GLY A 81 -4.33 -1.04 28.16
C GLY A 81 -4.31 -1.64 29.58
N GLN A 82 -4.61 -2.93 29.75
CA GLN A 82 -4.73 -3.57 31.08
C GLN A 82 -4.10 -4.97 31.17
N THR A 83 -3.82 -5.63 30.05
CA THR A 83 -3.36 -7.04 30.03
C THR A 83 -2.32 -7.26 28.96
N VAL A 84 -1.42 -8.20 29.20
CA VAL A 84 -0.51 -8.75 28.19
C VAL A 84 -0.85 -10.22 27.95
N HIS A 85 -0.66 -10.68 26.71
CA HIS A 85 -0.89 -12.07 26.31
C HIS A 85 0.27 -12.59 25.46
N ARG A 86 0.60 -13.87 25.64
CA ARG A 86 1.50 -14.66 24.79
C ARG A 86 0.70 -15.81 24.20
N LEU A 87 0.53 -15.82 22.89
CA LEU A 87 -0.13 -16.89 22.15
C LEU A 87 0.93 -17.68 21.39
N ARG A 88 0.87 -19.01 21.42
CA ARG A 88 1.83 -19.88 20.75
C ARG A 88 1.10 -20.78 19.76
N LEU A 89 1.48 -20.67 18.49
CA LEU A 89 0.92 -21.42 17.39
C LEU A 89 2.00 -22.35 16.79
N PRO A 90 1.64 -23.53 16.27
CA PRO A 90 2.59 -24.42 15.60
C PRO A 90 3.10 -23.78 14.30
N HIS A 91 4.42 -23.81 14.07
CA HIS A 91 4.99 -23.23 12.86
C HIS A 91 4.58 -24.02 11.60
N PRO A 92 4.23 -23.38 10.47
CA PRO A 92 3.81 -24.08 9.25
C PRO A 92 4.82 -25.12 8.72
N ALA A 93 6.12 -24.85 8.88
CA ALA A 93 7.18 -25.80 8.49
C ALA A 93 7.24 -27.09 9.35
N ARG A 94 6.53 -27.14 10.49
CA ARG A 94 6.40 -28.36 11.30
C ARG A 94 5.14 -29.14 10.99
N THR A 95 4.06 -28.46 10.59
CA THR A 95 2.79 -29.09 10.24
C THR A 95 2.81 -29.69 8.84
N HIS A 96 3.52 -29.07 7.90
CA HIS A 96 3.69 -29.58 6.54
C HIS A 96 5.15 -29.98 6.29
N ARG A 97 5.37 -31.19 5.76
CA ARG A 97 6.70 -31.59 5.25
C ARG A 97 6.89 -31.00 3.84
N ALA A 98 8.08 -30.48 3.57
CA ALA A 98 8.46 -29.82 2.30
C ALA A 98 8.42 -30.72 1.05
N GLU A 99 8.00 -31.98 1.17
CA GLU A 99 7.83 -32.89 0.05
C GLU A 99 6.47 -32.64 -0.62
N LEU A 100 6.48 -31.63 -1.50
CA LEU A 100 5.42 -31.30 -2.46
C LEU A 100 4.04 -31.04 -1.82
N ILE A 101 3.58 -29.79 -1.86
CA ILE A 101 2.18 -29.44 -1.61
C ILE A 101 1.35 -30.08 -2.74
N THR A 102 1.05 -31.36 -2.61
CA THR A 102 0.22 -32.14 -3.53
C THR A 102 -1.20 -32.07 -3.02
N GLU A 103 -2.10 -31.54 -3.86
CA GLU A 103 -3.58 -31.61 -3.91
C GLU A 103 -4.41 -31.47 -2.62
N SER A 104 -3.79 -31.42 -1.44
CA SER A 104 -4.44 -31.36 -0.14
C SER A 104 -4.57 -29.90 0.30
N PRO A 105 -5.72 -29.53 0.89
CA PRO A 105 -5.94 -28.16 1.31
C PRO A 105 -4.97 -27.80 2.45
N VAL A 106 -4.18 -26.76 2.22
CA VAL A 106 -3.19 -26.29 3.19
C VAL A 106 -3.89 -25.53 4.31
N GLN A 107 -3.53 -25.87 5.55
CA GLN A 107 -4.08 -25.24 6.75
C GLN A 107 -3.26 -23.99 7.11
N SER A 108 -3.95 -22.97 7.60
CA SER A 108 -3.32 -21.78 8.16
C SER A 108 -2.70 -22.05 9.54
N VAL A 109 -1.75 -21.21 9.94
CA VAL A 109 -1.17 -21.14 11.29
C VAL A 109 -2.24 -20.93 12.38
N PHE A 110 -3.40 -20.39 12.01
CA PHE A 110 -4.52 -20.10 12.90
C PHE A 110 -5.55 -21.23 13.05
N THR A 111 -5.37 -22.36 12.37
CA THR A 111 -6.34 -23.48 12.39
C THR A 111 -6.71 -23.93 13.81
N ASP A 112 -5.73 -23.96 14.71
CA ASP A 112 -5.92 -24.40 16.10
C ASP A 112 -6.06 -23.24 17.09
N PHE A 113 -6.29 -22.01 16.62
CA PHE A 113 -6.37 -20.82 17.48
C PHE A 113 -7.46 -20.93 18.56
N GLY A 114 -8.59 -21.57 18.24
CA GLY A 114 -9.69 -21.78 19.19
C GLY A 114 -9.38 -22.75 20.34
N LYS A 115 -8.26 -23.48 20.29
CA LYS A 115 -7.83 -24.42 21.34
C LYS A 115 -6.97 -23.75 22.42
N ILE A 116 -6.58 -22.49 22.22
CA ILE A 116 -5.71 -21.76 23.16
C ILE A 116 -6.50 -21.37 24.41
N ASP A 117 -5.94 -21.68 25.58
CA ASP A 117 -6.48 -21.18 26.86
C ASP A 117 -5.92 -19.79 27.18
N PHE A 118 -6.72 -18.75 26.91
CA PHE A 118 -6.39 -17.36 27.22
C PHE A 118 -6.32 -17.04 28.72
N ARG A 119 -6.74 -17.98 29.59
CA ARG A 119 -6.70 -17.82 31.05
C ARG A 119 -5.57 -18.62 31.70
N ASP A 120 -4.71 -19.24 30.90
CA ASP A 120 -3.50 -19.86 31.43
C ASP A 120 -2.57 -18.77 32.03
N PRO A 121 -2.22 -18.82 33.33
CA PRO A 121 -1.31 -17.87 33.96
C PRO A 121 0.08 -17.79 33.33
N SER A 122 0.49 -18.82 32.57
CA SER A 122 1.73 -18.77 31.80
C SER A 122 1.58 -17.97 30.49
N SER A 123 0.35 -17.74 30.04
CA SER A 123 0.03 -17.14 28.75
C SER A 123 -0.58 -15.75 28.86
N TYR A 124 -1.04 -15.30 30.04
CA TYR A 124 -1.53 -13.93 30.25
C TYR A 124 -1.11 -13.35 31.60
N CYS A 125 -1.04 -12.02 31.67
CA CYS A 125 -0.95 -11.29 32.93
C CYS A 125 -1.69 -9.96 32.86
N THR A 126 -2.33 -9.58 33.97
CA THR A 126 -2.83 -8.21 34.15
C THR A 126 -1.65 -7.28 34.41
N ILE A 127 -1.60 -6.16 33.70
CA ILE A 127 -0.60 -5.12 33.92
C ILE A 127 -0.82 -4.58 35.33
N PRO A 128 0.16 -4.72 36.25
CA PRO A 128 -0.05 -4.33 37.63
C PRO A 128 -0.21 -2.81 37.70
N ASN A 129 -1.15 -2.36 38.53
CA ASN A 129 -1.36 -0.93 38.77
C ASN A 129 -0.27 -0.40 39.73
N VAL A 130 0.94 -0.21 39.18
CA VAL A 130 2.14 0.19 39.93
C VAL A 130 2.38 1.70 39.76
N PRO A 131 2.79 2.43 40.80
CA PRO A 131 3.29 3.79 40.67
C PRO A 131 4.49 3.79 39.69
N GLY A 132 4.32 4.39 38.51
CA GLY A 132 5.35 4.40 37.48
C GLY A 132 4.85 4.04 36.09
N LEU A 133 3.66 3.45 35.90
CA LEU A 133 3.08 3.30 34.56
C LEU A 133 2.49 4.63 34.08
N ALA A 134 2.78 5.04 32.84
CA ALA A 134 2.17 6.24 32.28
C ALA A 134 0.68 6.00 31.96
N PRO A 135 -0.25 6.86 32.44
CA PRO A 135 -1.65 6.78 32.03
C PRO A 135 -1.78 7.12 30.54
N ASN A 136 -2.65 6.41 29.83
CA ASN A 136 -2.90 6.60 28.39
C ASN A 136 -1.63 6.46 27.52
N SER A 137 -0.84 5.41 27.76
CA SER A 137 0.30 5.08 26.90
C SER A 137 -0.09 5.05 25.41
N VAL A 138 0.75 5.66 24.58
CA VAL A 138 0.63 5.69 23.11
C VAL A 138 1.72 4.86 22.43
N ALA A 139 2.59 4.20 23.19
CA ALA A 139 3.67 3.38 22.66
C ALA A 139 3.75 2.04 23.41
N SER A 140 4.13 1.00 22.70
CA SER A 140 4.41 -0.30 23.30
C SER A 140 5.37 -1.08 22.40
N ALA A 141 6.10 -2.02 23.00
CA ALA A 141 6.91 -2.99 22.27
C ALA A 141 6.94 -4.33 23.02
N ALA A 142 7.06 -5.45 22.31
CA ALA A 142 7.23 -6.76 22.91
C ALA A 142 8.26 -7.59 22.15
N TRP A 143 8.91 -8.51 22.85
CA TRP A 143 9.86 -9.46 22.27
C TRP A 143 9.96 -10.73 23.11
N LEU A 144 10.60 -11.75 22.54
CA LEU A 144 11.01 -12.95 23.25
C LEU A 144 12.50 -12.88 23.60
N SER A 145 12.86 -13.24 24.83
CA SER A 145 14.27 -13.45 25.18
C SER A 145 14.81 -14.74 24.56
N SER A 146 16.14 -14.86 24.51
CA SER A 146 16.80 -16.12 24.10
C SER A 146 16.50 -17.29 25.05
N GLU A 147 16.00 -17.01 26.26
CA GLU A 147 15.55 -18.02 27.23
C GLU A 147 14.06 -18.39 27.07
N GLY A 148 13.34 -17.79 26.11
CA GLY A 148 11.93 -18.06 25.83
C GLY A 148 10.95 -17.28 26.72
N GLU A 149 11.43 -16.28 27.44
CA GLU A 149 10.61 -15.39 28.26
C GLU A 149 9.93 -14.35 27.36
N ALA A 150 8.69 -13.96 27.69
CA ALA A 150 8.01 -12.89 26.94
C ALA A 150 8.10 -11.58 27.70
N LEU A 151 8.64 -10.56 27.04
CA LEU A 151 8.87 -9.24 27.62
C LEU A 151 8.01 -8.20 26.91
N PHE A 152 7.45 -7.28 27.69
CA PHE A 152 6.55 -6.25 27.24
C PHE A 152 7.01 -4.89 27.80
N ALA A 153 7.42 -3.99 26.92
CA ALA A 153 7.85 -2.64 27.24
C ALA A 153 6.70 -1.64 27.11
N LEU A 154 6.52 -0.84 28.16
CA LEU A 154 5.53 0.22 28.28
C LEU A 154 6.22 1.51 28.77
N PRO A 155 5.76 2.69 28.36
CA PRO A 155 6.25 3.97 28.88
C PRO A 155 6.07 4.08 30.39
N SER A 156 7.13 4.49 31.09
CA SER A 156 7.03 4.87 32.49
C SER A 156 6.65 6.35 32.63
N ALA A 157 5.82 6.66 33.64
CA ALA A 157 5.47 8.02 34.06
C ALA A 157 6.69 8.86 34.48
N SER A 158 7.82 8.22 34.81
CA SER A 158 9.08 8.92 35.11
C SER A 158 9.96 9.15 33.87
N GLY A 159 9.42 9.00 32.66
CA GLY A 159 10.18 9.15 31.39
C GLY A 159 11.10 7.97 31.06
N GLY A 160 10.98 6.86 31.79
CA GLY A 160 11.71 5.62 31.55
C GLY A 160 10.89 4.59 30.77
N ILE A 161 11.29 3.32 30.85
CA ILE A 161 10.57 2.19 30.27
C ILE A 161 10.24 1.18 31.36
N PHE A 162 8.97 0.85 31.53
CA PHE A 162 8.50 -0.25 32.35
C PHE A 162 8.47 -1.54 31.53
N VAL A 163 9.20 -2.57 31.94
CA VAL A 163 9.26 -3.87 31.28
C VAL A 163 8.62 -4.93 32.16
N LEU A 164 7.53 -5.51 31.69
CA LEU A 164 6.87 -6.66 32.28
C LEU A 164 7.41 -7.95 31.65
N LYS A 165 7.70 -8.95 32.46
CA LYS A 165 8.32 -10.22 32.03
C LYS A 165 7.47 -11.40 32.48
N LEU A 166 7.00 -12.18 31.51
CA LEU A 166 6.37 -13.49 31.71
C LEU A 166 7.43 -14.59 31.66
N PRO A 167 7.34 -15.61 32.54
CA PRO A 167 8.27 -16.72 32.55
C PRO A 167 8.19 -17.53 31.24
N PRO A 168 9.20 -18.38 30.94
CA PRO A 168 9.16 -19.27 29.78
C PRO A 168 7.90 -20.16 29.81
N HIS A 169 7.41 -20.50 28.63
CA HIS A 169 6.24 -21.39 28.51
C HIS A 169 6.57 -22.77 29.12
N ASP A 170 5.62 -23.37 29.85
CA ASP A 170 5.78 -24.65 30.58
C ASP A 170 6.86 -24.66 31.70
N ALA A 171 7.48 -23.52 32.01
CA ALA A 171 8.44 -23.41 33.12
C ALA A 171 7.79 -22.79 34.36
N PRO A 172 8.03 -23.34 35.57
CA PRO A 172 7.57 -22.69 36.79
C PRO A 172 8.30 -21.35 36.97
N GLY A 173 7.53 -20.25 37.04
CA GLY A 173 8.08 -18.93 37.25
C GLY A 173 6.99 -17.93 37.63
N THR A 174 7.40 -16.82 38.24
CA THR A 174 6.50 -15.73 38.61
C THR A 174 6.70 -14.56 37.65
N VAL A 175 5.61 -13.87 37.33
CA VAL A 175 5.68 -12.60 36.61
C VAL A 175 6.55 -11.62 37.39
N SER A 176 7.43 -10.93 36.66
CA SER A 176 8.31 -9.91 37.24
C SER A 176 8.23 -8.63 36.41
N ALA A 177 8.57 -7.49 37.01
CA ALA A 177 8.63 -6.22 36.31
C ALA A 177 9.87 -5.45 36.73
N VAL A 178 10.44 -4.71 35.78
CA VAL A 178 11.59 -3.84 35.99
C VAL A 178 11.31 -2.48 35.35
N GLU A 179 11.75 -1.42 36.01
CA GLU A 179 11.63 -0.07 35.50
C GLU A 179 13.01 0.47 35.12
N LEU A 180 13.24 0.66 33.82
CA LEU A 180 14.46 1.21 33.26
C LEU A 180 14.43 2.74 33.38
N LYS A 181 15.20 3.28 34.32
CA LYS A 181 15.31 4.73 34.56
C LYS A 181 16.61 5.29 34.01
N GLN A 182 16.55 6.53 33.54
CA GLN A 182 17.77 7.28 33.28
C GLN A 182 18.43 7.65 34.62
N SER A 183 19.70 7.27 34.81
CA SER A 183 20.40 7.57 36.06
C SER A 183 20.67 9.07 36.21
N SER A 184 20.46 9.61 37.42
CA SER A 184 20.63 11.05 37.71
C SER A 184 22.07 11.56 37.52
N VAL A 185 23.06 10.67 37.47
CA VAL A 185 24.48 11.03 37.25
C VAL A 185 24.72 11.44 35.79
N MET A 186 24.07 10.78 34.83
CA MET A 186 24.14 11.17 33.42
C MET A 186 23.39 12.49 33.15
N GLN A 187 22.27 12.73 33.83
CA GLN A 187 21.61 14.04 33.78
C GLN A 187 22.55 15.15 34.26
N ARG A 188 23.30 14.95 35.36
CA ARG A 188 24.26 15.93 35.89
C ARG A 188 25.46 16.20 34.99
N LEU A 189 25.97 15.19 34.29
CA LEU A 189 27.12 15.32 33.38
C LEU A 189 26.75 16.02 32.06
N LEU A 190 25.51 15.83 31.58
CA LEU A 190 25.03 16.39 30.30
C LEU A 190 24.40 17.79 30.45
N THR A 191 23.79 18.13 31.59
CA THR A 191 23.13 19.45 31.79
C THR A 191 23.99 20.49 32.51
N GLY A 192 25.14 20.11 33.07
CA GLY A 192 26.17 21.04 33.59
C GLY A 192 25.76 21.94 34.77
N TRP A 193 24.53 21.88 35.27
CA TRP A 193 24.00 22.77 36.31
C TRP A 193 23.69 22.00 37.61
N MET A 194 24.04 22.58 38.76
CA MET A 194 23.57 22.08 40.06
C MET A 194 22.04 22.27 40.14
N PRO A 195 21.24 21.22 40.38
CA PRO A 195 19.83 21.41 40.68
C PRO A 195 19.73 22.08 42.06
N THR A 196 19.31 23.34 42.11
CA THR A 196 18.80 23.90 43.36
C THR A 196 17.63 23.03 43.81
N ALA A 197 17.79 22.46 44.99
CA ALA A 197 16.96 21.41 45.51
C ALA A 197 15.49 21.84 45.69
N ILE A 198 14.64 20.80 45.76
CA ILE A 198 13.28 20.76 46.32
C ILE A 198 12.17 21.12 45.31
N ARG A 199 11.51 20.06 44.82
CA ARG A 199 10.32 20.02 43.95
C ARG A 199 10.50 20.63 42.55
N GLY A 200 10.98 19.80 41.62
CA GLY A 200 10.63 19.94 40.21
C GLY A 200 10.01 18.61 39.78
N ASP A 201 8.74 18.63 39.40
CA ASP A 201 8.07 17.50 38.76
C ASP A 201 8.96 16.97 37.62
N CYS A 202 9.12 15.65 37.51
CA CYS A 202 9.48 15.07 36.21
C CYS A 202 8.36 15.50 35.26
N GLY A 203 8.63 16.48 34.40
CA GLY A 203 7.62 17.01 33.50
C GLY A 203 7.12 15.93 32.54
N PRO A 204 5.90 16.06 32.01
CA PRO A 204 5.35 15.13 31.01
C PRO A 204 6.21 14.99 29.72
N SER A 205 7.22 15.85 29.53
CA SER A 205 8.07 15.91 28.34
C SER A 205 8.99 14.71 28.13
N ASP A 206 9.28 13.88 29.13
CA ASP A 206 10.22 12.76 28.94
C ASP A 206 9.53 11.45 28.49
N LEU A 207 8.20 11.48 28.30
CA LEU A 207 7.42 10.29 27.99
C LEU A 207 7.76 9.71 26.60
N PRO A 208 8.05 8.40 26.48
CA PRO A 208 8.15 7.72 25.19
C PRO A 208 6.85 7.79 24.36
N VAL A 209 6.97 8.23 23.12
CA VAL A 209 5.88 8.24 22.11
C VAL A 209 6.03 7.18 21.04
N SER A 210 7.23 6.65 20.84
CA SER A 210 7.48 5.49 20.00
C SER A 210 8.54 4.60 20.64
N LEU A 211 8.29 3.29 20.68
CA LEU A 211 9.19 2.28 21.22
C LEU A 211 9.56 1.28 20.12
N SER A 212 10.81 0.82 20.12
CA SER A 212 11.27 -0.26 19.26
C SER A 212 12.35 -1.07 19.96
N VAL A 213 12.46 -2.34 19.62
CA VAL A 213 13.39 -3.26 20.27
C VAL A 213 14.22 -3.97 19.22
N HIS A 214 15.53 -4.04 19.46
CA HIS A 214 16.44 -4.87 18.68
C HIS A 214 17.08 -5.90 19.61
N CYS A 215 16.88 -7.18 19.30
CA CYS A 215 17.49 -8.28 20.06
C CYS A 215 18.83 -8.64 19.42
N LEU A 216 19.90 -8.60 20.21
CA LEU A 216 21.26 -8.96 19.78
C LEU A 216 21.86 -9.96 20.78
N GLU A 217 22.15 -11.16 20.32
CA GLU A 217 22.72 -12.26 21.12
C GLU A 217 21.95 -12.55 22.42
N HIS A 218 22.41 -12.00 23.55
CA HIS A 218 21.88 -12.20 24.90
C HIS A 218 21.38 -10.90 25.54
N ASP A 219 21.25 -9.82 24.77
CA ASP A 219 20.71 -8.54 25.24
C ASP A 219 19.61 -8.03 24.30
N ALA A 220 18.75 -7.17 24.83
CA ALA A 220 17.74 -6.44 24.09
C ALA A 220 18.00 -4.95 24.24
N PHE A 221 18.21 -4.27 23.12
CA PHE A 221 18.31 -2.81 23.08
C PHE A 221 16.93 -2.21 22.85
N LEU A 222 16.49 -1.41 23.83
CA LEU A 222 15.21 -0.70 23.75
C LEU A 222 15.49 0.74 23.33
N PHE A 223 14.84 1.16 22.25
CA PHE A 223 14.88 2.52 21.74
C PHE A 223 13.58 3.22 22.08
N ALA A 224 13.67 4.39 22.70
CA ALA A 224 12.52 5.26 22.96
C ALA A 224 12.73 6.64 22.33
N LEU A 225 11.77 7.03 21.50
CA LEU A 225 11.63 8.39 21.02
C LEU A 225 10.63 9.10 21.94
N CYS A 226 11.08 10.16 22.59
CA CYS A 226 10.33 10.83 23.67
C CYS A 226 9.74 12.17 23.24
N GLN A 227 8.79 12.69 24.05
CA GLN A 227 8.15 13.99 23.83
C GLN A 227 9.11 15.18 23.88
N ASP A 228 10.31 15.02 24.45
CA ASP A 228 11.38 16.03 24.50
C ASP A 228 12.29 15.98 23.27
N HIS A 229 11.86 15.29 22.21
CA HIS A 229 12.56 15.15 20.93
C HIS A 229 13.88 14.39 21.02
N LYS A 230 14.12 13.65 22.11
CA LYS A 230 15.33 12.84 22.27
C LYS A 230 15.05 11.39 21.96
N LEU A 231 16.04 10.76 21.33
CA LEU A 231 16.13 9.32 21.15
C LEU A 231 17.04 8.76 22.23
N ARG A 232 16.51 7.84 23.02
CA ARG A 232 17.23 7.17 24.11
C ARG A 232 17.32 5.68 23.83
N MET A 233 18.46 5.08 24.19
CA MET A 233 18.68 3.63 24.06
C MET A 233 19.05 3.04 25.42
N TRP A 234 18.40 1.94 25.79
CA TRP A 234 18.70 1.18 27.01
C TRP A 234 19.11 -0.24 26.68
N SER A 235 20.04 -0.79 27.46
CA SER A 235 20.24 -2.25 27.55
C SER A 235 19.29 -2.81 28.58
N TYR A 236 18.56 -3.87 28.22
CA TYR A 236 17.73 -4.60 29.16
C TYR A 236 18.57 -5.38 30.17
N LYS A 237 19.66 -6.01 29.70
CA LYS A 237 20.57 -6.80 30.53
C LYS A 237 21.26 -5.96 31.61
N ASP A 238 21.84 -4.83 31.21
CA ASP A 238 22.56 -3.94 32.11
C ASP A 238 21.62 -3.02 32.89
N GLN A 239 20.36 -2.89 32.44
CA GLN A 239 19.34 -1.98 33.00
C GLN A 239 19.77 -0.51 33.01
N MET A 240 20.59 -0.12 32.03
CA MET A 240 21.21 1.21 31.96
C MET A 240 20.88 1.90 30.63
N CYS A 241 20.72 3.22 30.70
CA CYS A 241 20.65 4.07 29.51
C CYS A 241 22.06 4.18 28.90
N LEU A 242 22.23 3.64 27.70
CA LEU A 242 23.50 3.56 27.00
C LEU A 242 23.75 4.77 26.11
N MET A 243 22.70 5.39 25.58
CA MET A 243 22.80 6.51 24.64
C MET A 243 21.60 7.46 24.78
N VAL A 244 21.86 8.75 24.63
CA VAL A 244 20.86 9.81 24.49
C VAL A 244 21.30 10.72 23.35
N ALA A 245 20.45 10.90 22.35
CA ALA A 245 20.68 11.79 21.22
C ALA A 245 19.56 12.83 21.15
N ASP A 246 19.93 14.12 21.05
CA ASP A 246 18.99 15.21 20.81
C ASP A 246 18.74 15.35 19.31
N LEU A 247 17.53 14.99 18.87
CA LEU A 247 17.22 14.98 17.44
C LEU A 247 17.03 16.39 16.87
N LEU A 248 16.84 17.40 17.71
CA LEU A 248 16.72 18.79 17.26
C LEU A 248 18.04 19.32 16.68
N GLU A 249 19.18 18.72 17.01
CA GLU A 249 20.48 19.04 16.41
C GLU A 249 20.48 18.79 14.89
N PHE A 250 19.70 17.81 14.43
CA PHE A 250 19.55 17.43 13.02
C PHE A 250 18.40 18.16 12.32
N MET A 251 17.71 19.08 13.02
CA MET A 251 16.57 19.83 12.49
C MET A 251 16.73 21.36 12.65
N PRO A 252 17.67 21.98 11.93
CA PRO A 252 18.01 23.40 12.11
C PRO A 252 16.87 24.38 11.79
N VAL A 253 15.91 23.95 10.97
CA VAL A 253 14.80 24.76 10.44
C VAL A 253 13.61 24.83 11.40
N SER A 254 13.40 23.82 12.23
CA SER A 254 12.19 23.67 13.06
C SER A 254 12.42 24.08 14.51
N ARG A 255 12.96 25.29 14.73
CA ARG A 255 13.30 25.81 16.08
C ARG A 255 12.09 25.92 17.01
N ASP A 256 10.90 26.10 16.45
CA ASP A 256 9.63 26.22 17.17
C ASP A 256 9.27 24.94 17.95
N LEU A 257 9.81 23.78 17.55
CA LEU A 257 9.58 22.51 18.26
C LEU A 257 10.10 22.52 19.69
N ARG A 258 11.13 23.32 20.00
CA ARG A 258 11.65 23.45 21.37
C ARG A 258 10.59 23.89 22.39
N LEU A 259 9.47 24.44 21.92
CA LEU A 259 8.39 24.98 22.74
C LEU A 259 7.20 24.01 22.85
N ALA A 260 7.19 22.89 22.13
CA ALA A 260 6.04 21.98 22.04
C ALA A 260 6.43 20.52 22.26
N ALA A 261 5.59 19.74 22.93
CA ALA A 261 5.82 18.31 23.12
C ALA A 261 5.68 17.53 21.79
N GLY A 262 6.64 16.65 21.52
CA GLY A 262 6.64 15.76 20.37
C GLY A 262 5.69 14.59 20.50
N THR A 263 4.42 14.75 20.12
CA THR A 263 3.37 13.72 20.35
C THR A 263 3.18 12.74 19.20
N SER A 264 3.62 13.09 17.98
CA SER A 264 3.37 12.31 16.76
C SER A 264 4.66 11.85 16.07
N HIS A 265 5.74 11.74 16.84
CA HIS A 265 7.00 11.21 16.33
C HIS A 265 6.95 9.70 16.20
N ARG A 266 7.69 9.15 15.25
CA ARG A 266 7.70 7.70 14.98
C ARG A 266 9.11 7.18 14.75
N LEU A 267 9.35 5.98 15.27
CA LEU A 267 10.62 5.26 15.14
C LEU A 267 10.38 3.93 14.40
N ARG A 268 11.29 3.61 13.48
CA ARG A 268 11.38 2.32 12.79
C ARG A 268 12.84 1.87 12.77
N LEU A 269 13.05 0.56 12.88
CA LEU A 269 14.36 -0.06 12.82
C LEU A 269 14.47 -0.91 11.56
N ALA A 270 15.64 -0.94 10.96
CA ALA A 270 15.99 -1.86 9.88
C ALA A 270 17.39 -2.44 10.14
N PHE A 271 17.62 -3.70 9.79
CA PHE A 271 18.90 -4.35 10.03
C PHE A 271 19.48 -4.87 8.72
N SER A 272 20.75 -4.54 8.49
CA SER A 272 21.57 -5.08 7.41
C SER A 272 22.68 -5.94 8.00
N GLN A 273 22.91 -7.12 7.43
CA GLN A 273 24.02 -7.98 7.87
C GLN A 273 25.39 -7.36 7.59
N SER A 274 25.50 -6.55 6.53
CA SER A 274 26.76 -5.90 6.14
C SER A 274 26.98 -4.56 6.83
N LEU A 275 25.90 -3.80 7.06
CA LEU A 275 25.96 -2.41 7.52
C LEU A 275 25.41 -2.21 8.94
N GLY A 276 24.85 -3.24 9.57
CA GLY A 276 24.35 -3.17 10.95
C GLY A 276 22.95 -2.55 11.07
N LEU A 277 22.69 -1.92 12.22
CA LEU A 277 21.35 -1.44 12.59
C LEU A 277 21.13 0.02 12.15
N TYR A 278 20.05 0.24 11.40
CA TYR A 278 19.56 1.53 10.96
C TYR A 278 18.33 1.95 11.78
N LEU A 279 18.26 3.24 12.05
CA LEU A 279 17.18 3.90 12.76
C LEU A 279 16.59 4.98 11.88
N GLY A 280 15.33 4.81 11.49
CA GLY A 280 14.54 5.80 10.79
C GLY A 280 13.66 6.51 11.78
N VAL A 281 13.77 7.83 11.85
CA VAL A 281 12.99 8.67 12.75
C VAL A 281 12.19 9.68 11.95
N TYR A 282 10.88 9.69 12.15
CA TYR A 282 10.03 10.78 11.68
C TYR A 282 9.74 11.75 12.82
N MET A 283 10.18 12.99 12.63
CA MET A 283 9.92 14.11 13.51
C MET A 283 8.77 14.95 12.95
N HIS A 284 7.59 14.77 13.54
CA HIS A 284 6.44 15.63 13.28
C HIS A 284 6.72 17.09 13.64
N ALA A 285 6.42 18.01 12.72
CA ALA A 285 6.43 19.46 12.98
C ALA A 285 5.21 20.14 12.33
N PRO A 286 4.70 21.24 12.91
CA PRO A 286 3.45 21.86 12.46
C PRO A 286 3.42 22.32 11.00
N LYS A 287 4.58 22.74 10.45
CA LYS A 287 4.68 23.22 9.07
C LYS A 287 5.10 22.13 8.10
N ARG A 288 6.14 21.38 8.45
CA ARG A 288 6.75 20.36 7.58
C ARG A 288 7.51 19.35 8.43
N GLY A 289 7.06 18.10 8.44
CA GLY A 289 7.77 17.02 9.12
C GLY A 289 9.11 16.70 8.46
N GLN A 290 9.99 16.00 9.18
CA GLN A 290 11.31 15.60 8.69
C GLN A 290 11.60 14.14 9.05
N PHE A 291 12.15 13.40 8.10
CA PHE A 291 12.75 12.09 8.32
C PHE A 291 14.24 12.25 8.57
N CYS A 292 14.78 11.52 9.55
CA CYS A 292 16.21 11.39 9.80
C CYS A 292 16.56 9.91 9.81
N VAL A 293 17.60 9.53 9.07
CA VAL A 293 18.14 8.16 9.05
C VAL A 293 19.49 8.16 9.74
N PHE A 294 19.65 7.22 10.67
CA PHE A 294 20.88 7.05 11.44
C PHE A 294 21.36 5.60 11.38
N GLN A 295 22.67 5.41 11.49
CA GLN A 295 23.29 4.12 11.72
C GLN A 295 23.75 4.05 13.18
N LEU A 296 23.44 2.96 13.88
CA LEU A 296 23.96 2.73 15.22
C LEU A 296 25.42 2.26 15.13
N VAL A 297 26.33 3.03 15.72
CA VAL A 297 27.75 2.69 15.77
C VAL A 297 28.16 2.45 17.22
N SER A 298 28.93 1.38 17.43
CA SER A 298 29.56 1.07 18.71
C SER A 298 31.06 1.33 18.61
N THR A 299 31.57 2.16 19.51
CA THR A 299 33.02 2.36 19.67
C THR A 299 33.65 1.22 20.49
N GLU A 300 34.97 1.04 20.42
CA GLU A 300 35.73 0.02 21.19
C GLU A 300 35.50 0.10 22.71
N SER A 301 35.01 1.24 23.22
CA SER A 301 34.70 1.47 24.63
C SER A 301 33.27 1.09 25.06
N SER A 302 32.52 0.34 24.24
CA SER A 302 31.09 0.05 24.45
C SER A 302 30.22 1.30 24.59
N ARG A 303 30.67 2.43 24.02
CA ARG A 303 29.87 3.65 23.89
C ARG A 303 29.21 3.64 22.52
N TYR A 304 27.90 3.85 22.53
CA TYR A 304 27.06 3.91 21.35
C TYR A 304 26.84 5.35 20.91
N SER A 305 26.87 5.58 19.60
CA SER A 305 26.54 6.84 18.96
C SER A 305 25.68 6.61 17.72
N LEU A 306 25.05 7.67 17.25
CA LEU A 306 24.30 7.68 16.01
C LEU A 306 25.11 8.42 14.95
N ASP A 307 25.45 7.71 13.88
CA ASP A 307 26.01 8.33 12.69
C ASP A 307 24.85 8.74 11.79
N HIS A 308 24.79 10.03 11.45
CA HIS A 308 23.73 10.58 10.61
C HIS A 308 24.00 10.25 9.14
N ILE A 309 23.02 9.64 8.48
CA ILE A 309 23.11 9.26 7.06
C ILE A 309 22.39 10.28 6.20
N SER A 310 21.13 10.59 6.53
CA SER A 310 20.29 11.43 5.67
C SER A 310 19.20 12.16 6.46
N SER A 311 18.82 13.34 5.97
CA SER A 311 17.70 14.15 6.45
C SER A 311 16.82 14.53 5.28
N LEU A 312 15.56 14.09 5.31
CA LEU A 312 14.62 14.24 4.20
C LEU A 312 13.37 14.98 4.67
N PHE A 313 13.01 16.05 3.98
CA PHE A 313 11.80 16.78 4.33
C PHE A 313 10.55 16.08 3.79
N SER A 314 9.53 15.96 4.64
CA SER A 314 8.20 15.49 4.25
C SER A 314 7.49 16.54 3.40
N SER A 315 6.48 16.16 2.63
CA SER A 315 5.44 17.06 2.08
C SER A 315 4.62 17.73 3.21
N GLN A 316 3.70 18.65 2.86
CA GLN A 316 2.70 19.22 3.79
C GLN A 316 1.63 18.20 4.23
N GLU A 317 1.67 16.99 3.67
CA GLU A 317 0.74 15.90 3.94
C GLU A 317 0.93 15.33 5.37
N THR A 318 -0.13 14.74 5.93
CA THR A 318 -0.09 14.17 7.29
C THR A 318 0.36 12.72 7.25
N LEU A 319 1.46 12.38 7.94
CA LEU A 319 2.00 11.02 7.96
C LEU A 319 1.08 10.04 8.69
N VAL A 320 0.74 8.95 8.03
CA VAL A 320 -0.05 7.82 8.56
C VAL A 320 0.83 6.69 9.02
N ASP A 321 1.85 6.32 8.25
CA ASP A 321 2.83 5.30 8.60
C ASP A 321 4.08 5.39 7.71
N PHE A 322 5.16 4.75 8.13
CA PHE A 322 6.32 4.53 7.28
C PHE A 322 7.02 3.21 7.62
N ALA A 323 7.68 2.64 6.61
CA ALA A 323 8.56 1.50 6.71
C ALA A 323 9.98 1.90 6.29
N LEU A 324 10.97 1.21 6.87
CA LEU A 324 12.39 1.46 6.65
C LEU A 324 13.06 0.17 6.19
N THR A 325 13.89 0.27 5.16
CA THR A 325 14.87 -0.76 4.79
C THR A 325 16.28 -0.25 5.02
N SER A 326 17.28 -1.05 4.65
CA SER A 326 18.68 -0.62 4.66
C SER A 326 19.01 0.47 3.63
N ALA A 327 18.16 0.71 2.63
CA ALA A 327 18.44 1.68 1.56
C ALA A 327 17.28 2.66 1.28
N GLU A 328 16.05 2.33 1.69
CA GLU A 328 14.84 3.05 1.30
C GLU A 328 13.94 3.36 2.48
N ILE A 329 13.21 4.47 2.35
CA ILE A 329 12.04 4.79 3.18
C ILE A 329 10.81 4.70 2.30
N TRP A 330 9.82 3.94 2.76
CA TRP A 330 8.47 3.93 2.23
C TRP A 330 7.56 4.67 3.20
N ALA A 331 6.82 5.65 2.72
CA ALA A 331 5.97 6.47 3.57
C ALA A 331 4.57 6.64 2.98
N LEU A 332 3.60 6.69 3.89
CA LEU A 332 2.17 6.76 3.63
C LEU A 332 1.63 8.01 4.33
N TRP A 333 0.97 8.86 3.57
CA TRP A 333 0.35 10.09 4.05
C TRP A 333 -1.13 10.19 3.63
N HIS A 334 -1.83 11.12 4.28
CA HIS A 334 -3.05 11.73 3.76
C HIS A 334 -2.77 13.17 3.31
N ASN A 335 -3.30 13.55 2.15
CA ASN A 335 -3.34 14.96 1.74
C ASN A 335 -4.45 15.73 2.47
N GLU A 336 -4.62 17.02 2.15
CA GLU A 336 -5.64 17.88 2.76
C GLU A 336 -7.07 17.39 2.49
N GLU A 337 -7.28 16.71 1.36
CA GLU A 337 -8.54 16.10 0.94
C GLU A 337 -8.73 14.67 1.50
N SER A 338 -7.86 14.23 2.42
CA SER A 338 -7.87 12.86 2.99
C SER A 338 -7.65 11.73 1.98
N GLN A 339 -7.12 12.01 0.80
CA GLN A 339 -6.71 11.02 -0.18
C GLN A 339 -5.38 10.37 0.22
N THR A 340 -5.20 9.12 -0.21
CA THR A 340 -4.01 8.32 0.12
C THR A 340 -2.84 8.69 -0.77
N VAL A 341 -1.73 9.10 -0.16
CA VAL A 341 -0.47 9.37 -0.88
C VAL A 341 0.60 8.41 -0.38
N VAL A 342 1.21 7.66 -1.29
CA VAL A 342 2.33 6.77 -0.99
C VAL A 342 3.53 7.20 -1.81
N LYS A 343 4.68 7.33 -1.15
CA LYS A 343 5.94 7.68 -1.80
C LYS A 343 7.08 6.85 -1.21
N TYR A 344 8.13 6.65 -1.99
CA TYR A 344 9.35 6.03 -1.52
C TYR A 344 10.57 6.85 -1.94
N ILE A 345 11.67 6.67 -1.23
CA ILE A 345 12.93 7.34 -1.54
C ILE A 345 14.10 6.45 -1.15
N ASN A 346 15.08 6.33 -2.04
CA ASN A 346 16.37 5.73 -1.73
C ASN A 346 17.26 6.80 -1.09
N PHE A 347 17.51 6.68 0.21
CA PHE A 347 18.24 7.72 0.95
C PHE A 347 19.76 7.64 0.82
N GLU A 348 20.30 6.58 0.19
CA GLU A 348 21.74 6.42 -0.06
C GLU A 348 22.15 7.04 -1.40
N GLN A 349 21.32 6.90 -2.44
CA GLN A 349 21.65 7.30 -3.81
C GLN A 349 20.98 8.60 -4.24
N ASN A 350 19.87 8.99 -3.61
CA ASN A 350 19.10 10.16 -4.03
C ASN A 350 19.62 11.46 -3.40
N VAL A 351 20.66 12.03 -4.01
CA VAL A 351 21.26 13.31 -3.58
C VAL A 351 20.28 14.49 -3.70
N ALA A 352 19.30 14.41 -4.61
CA ALA A 352 18.30 15.44 -4.84
C ALA A 352 17.20 15.48 -3.77
N GLY A 353 17.05 14.42 -2.96
CA GLY A 353 16.00 14.32 -1.95
C GLY A 353 14.59 14.23 -2.54
N GLN A 354 14.46 13.76 -3.78
CA GLN A 354 13.18 13.68 -4.49
C GLN A 354 12.46 12.37 -4.18
N TRP A 355 11.18 12.48 -3.82
CA TRP A 355 10.36 11.31 -3.51
C TRP A 355 9.73 10.74 -4.78
N ASN A 356 9.86 9.43 -4.97
CA ASN A 356 9.18 8.71 -6.04
C ASN A 356 7.74 8.44 -5.63
N GLN A 357 6.79 8.87 -6.45
CA GLN A 357 5.36 8.72 -6.18
C GLN A 357 4.85 7.36 -6.63
N VAL A 358 3.94 6.78 -5.84
CA VAL A 358 3.19 5.57 -6.21
C VAL A 358 1.84 5.98 -6.79
N PHE A 359 1.50 5.45 -7.97
CA PHE A 359 0.19 5.64 -8.59
C PHE A 359 -0.87 4.76 -7.90
N VAL A 360 -1.55 5.35 -6.92
CA VAL A 360 -2.66 4.72 -6.19
C VAL A 360 -3.93 4.75 -7.04
N GLN A 361 -4.66 3.64 -7.07
CA GLN A 361 -5.96 3.59 -7.75
C GLN A 361 -6.95 4.55 -7.05
N PRO A 362 -7.63 5.43 -7.80
CA PRO A 362 -8.62 6.33 -7.22
C PRO A 362 -9.85 5.54 -6.76
N LEU A 363 -10.64 6.18 -5.89
CA LEU A 363 -11.97 5.69 -5.54
C LEU A 363 -12.91 5.78 -6.75
N PRO A 364 -14.05 5.07 -6.76
CA PRO A 364 -15.08 5.24 -7.78
C PRO A 364 -15.53 6.70 -7.89
N GLU A 365 -15.96 7.11 -9.08
CA GLU A 365 -16.41 8.48 -9.37
C GLU A 365 -17.61 8.87 -8.48
N GLU A 366 -17.74 10.15 -8.11
CA GLU A 366 -18.83 10.61 -7.25
C GLU A 366 -20.21 10.50 -7.95
N GLU A 367 -20.23 10.65 -9.27
CA GLU A 367 -21.43 10.64 -10.10
C GLU A 367 -21.31 9.63 -11.24
N VAL A 368 -22.43 9.02 -11.62
CA VAL A 368 -22.52 8.11 -12.77
C VAL A 368 -23.31 8.80 -13.88
N THR A 369 -22.67 9.00 -15.03
CA THR A 369 -23.32 9.59 -16.20
C THR A 369 -24.20 8.56 -16.90
N VAL A 370 -25.53 8.71 -16.80
CA VAL A 370 -26.50 7.89 -17.53
C VAL A 370 -26.96 8.66 -18.76
N ARG A 371 -26.73 8.10 -19.96
CA ARG A 371 -27.22 8.71 -21.20
C ARG A 371 -28.73 8.54 -21.34
N HIS A 372 -29.39 9.47 -22.04
CA HIS A 372 -30.85 9.40 -22.25
C HIS A 372 -31.31 8.17 -23.07
N ASP A 373 -30.41 7.52 -23.81
CA ASP A 373 -30.67 6.29 -24.57
C ASP A 373 -30.43 5.00 -23.77
N GLN A 374 -30.03 5.10 -22.49
CA GLN A 374 -29.73 3.97 -21.62
C GLN A 374 -30.78 3.79 -20.51
N ASP A 375 -30.98 2.54 -20.09
CA ASP A 375 -31.77 2.20 -18.91
C ASP A 375 -30.96 2.50 -17.64
N PRO A 376 -31.40 3.43 -16.76
CA PRO A 376 -30.65 3.81 -15.57
C PRO A 376 -30.30 2.61 -14.68
N ARG A 377 -31.23 1.68 -14.50
CA ARG A 377 -31.03 0.50 -13.66
C ARG A 377 -29.90 -0.36 -14.22
N GLU A 378 -29.91 -0.68 -15.51
CA GLU A 378 -28.84 -1.47 -16.13
C GLU A 378 -27.48 -0.76 -16.01
N THR A 379 -27.42 0.56 -16.27
CA THR A 379 -26.18 1.34 -16.15
C THR A 379 -25.63 1.32 -14.72
N TYR A 380 -26.45 1.58 -13.70
CA TYR A 380 -26.01 1.56 -12.31
C TYR A 380 -25.63 0.16 -11.82
N LEU A 381 -26.36 -0.88 -12.24
CA LEU A 381 -26.03 -2.26 -11.90
C LEU A 381 -24.72 -2.71 -12.55
N GLU A 382 -24.47 -2.32 -13.79
CA GLU A 382 -23.19 -2.56 -14.45
C GLU A 382 -22.07 -1.84 -13.70
N TYR A 383 -22.26 -0.58 -13.33
CA TYR A 383 -21.24 0.21 -12.64
C TYR A 383 -20.94 -0.31 -11.22
N LEU A 384 -21.96 -0.61 -10.42
CA LEU A 384 -21.83 -1.11 -9.04
C LEU A 384 -21.15 -2.48 -8.97
N PHE A 385 -21.49 -3.37 -9.89
CA PHE A 385 -21.00 -4.76 -9.91
C PHE A 385 -19.82 -4.95 -10.87
N MET A 386 -19.31 -3.88 -11.47
CA MET A 386 -18.07 -3.94 -12.22
C MET A 386 -16.94 -4.39 -11.29
N PRO A 387 -16.18 -5.45 -11.64
CA PRO A 387 -15.15 -6.00 -10.77
C PRO A 387 -14.21 -4.92 -10.23
N GLY A 388 -13.96 -4.97 -8.92
CA GLY A 388 -13.00 -4.12 -8.20
C GLY A 388 -13.33 -2.63 -8.07
N ARG A 389 -14.49 -2.15 -8.54
CA ARG A 389 -14.96 -0.80 -8.14
C ARG A 389 -15.38 -0.78 -6.67
N PHE A 390 -16.24 -1.71 -6.29
CA PHE A 390 -16.76 -1.84 -4.94
C PHE A 390 -16.43 -3.19 -4.35
N THR A 391 -16.15 -3.21 -3.06
CA THR A 391 -16.08 -4.47 -2.31
C THR A 391 -17.50 -4.98 -2.01
N SER A 392 -17.67 -6.30 -1.97
CA SER A 392 -18.94 -6.91 -1.54
C SER A 392 -19.39 -6.40 -0.16
N ALA A 393 -18.44 -6.21 0.77
CA ALA A 393 -18.71 -5.67 2.09
C ALA A 393 -19.29 -4.24 2.07
N ALA A 394 -18.86 -3.38 1.15
CA ALA A 394 -19.41 -2.03 1.01
C ALA A 394 -20.86 -2.05 0.52
N ILE A 395 -21.15 -2.85 -0.53
CA ILE A 395 -22.50 -2.96 -1.11
C ILE A 395 -23.45 -3.62 -0.11
N GLN A 396 -23.05 -4.71 0.54
CA GLN A 396 -23.85 -5.36 1.57
C GLN A 396 -24.17 -4.40 2.72
N LYS A 397 -23.20 -3.57 3.13
CA LYS A 397 -23.44 -2.61 4.22
C LYS A 397 -24.40 -1.51 3.81
N ALA A 398 -24.29 -1.01 2.58
CA ALA A 398 -25.23 -0.05 2.01
C ALA A 398 -26.64 -0.65 1.94
N LEU A 399 -26.77 -1.88 1.44
CA LEU A 399 -28.04 -2.61 1.35
C LEU A 399 -28.73 -2.78 2.72
N GLN A 400 -27.98 -3.18 3.76
CA GLN A 400 -28.51 -3.32 5.12
C GLN A 400 -29.11 -2.02 5.67
N ILE A 401 -28.56 -0.87 5.28
CA ILE A 401 -29.01 0.43 5.78
C ILE A 401 -30.14 0.97 4.93
N PHE A 402 -30.04 0.77 3.61
CA PHE A 402 -31.04 1.19 2.65
C PHE A 402 -32.38 0.45 2.87
N SER A 403 -32.33 -0.86 3.11
CA SER A 403 -33.53 -1.70 3.31
C SER A 403 -34.24 -1.51 4.67
N GLN A 404 -33.66 -0.75 5.61
CA GLN A 404 -34.15 -0.56 6.99
C GLN A 404 -34.53 -1.87 7.74
N GLY A 405 -34.13 -3.03 7.21
CA GLY A 405 -34.54 -4.34 7.68
C GLY A 405 -33.70 -4.81 8.87
N THR A 406 -34.32 -5.57 9.76
CA THR A 406 -33.61 -6.31 10.82
C THR A 406 -32.93 -7.58 10.29
N GLU A 407 -33.12 -7.89 8.99
CA GLU A 407 -32.52 -9.04 8.34
C GLU A 407 -31.01 -8.84 8.16
N ARG A 408 -30.25 -9.78 8.71
CA ARG A 408 -28.80 -9.80 8.55
C ARG A 408 -28.49 -10.46 7.23
N HIS A 409 -28.29 -9.68 6.18
CA HIS A 409 -27.60 -10.16 4.98
C HIS A 409 -26.15 -10.48 5.37
N VAL A 410 -25.81 -11.76 5.52
CA VAL A 410 -24.46 -12.23 5.83
C VAL A 410 -24.00 -13.08 4.67
N ASP A 411 -22.88 -12.67 4.06
CA ASP A 411 -22.14 -13.44 3.06
C ASP A 411 -22.96 -13.89 1.83
N LEU A 412 -23.69 -12.94 1.22
CA LEU A 412 -24.37 -13.18 -0.06
C LEU A 412 -23.36 -13.30 -1.21
N GLU A 413 -23.60 -14.27 -2.10
CA GLU A 413 -22.92 -14.38 -3.39
C GLU A 413 -23.21 -13.18 -4.29
N TRP A 414 -22.35 -12.88 -5.26
CA TRP A 414 -22.48 -11.69 -6.11
C TRP A 414 -23.81 -11.62 -6.87
N ASP A 415 -24.28 -12.74 -7.40
CA ASP A 415 -25.56 -12.80 -8.13
C ASP A 415 -26.78 -12.61 -7.22
N GLU A 416 -26.70 -13.12 -5.99
CA GLU A 416 -27.76 -12.93 -5.00
C GLU A 416 -27.76 -11.48 -4.50
N LEU A 417 -26.58 -10.92 -4.23
CA LEU A 417 -26.41 -9.53 -3.85
C LEU A 417 -26.97 -8.58 -4.92
N LYS A 418 -26.72 -8.87 -6.20
CA LYS A 418 -27.26 -8.09 -7.32
C LYS A 418 -28.79 -8.12 -7.37
N LYS A 419 -29.41 -9.28 -7.13
CA LYS A 419 -30.87 -9.43 -7.05
C LYS A 419 -31.44 -8.66 -5.87
N GLU A 420 -30.88 -8.83 -4.68
CA GLU A 420 -31.35 -8.15 -3.46
C GLU A 420 -31.24 -6.62 -3.56
N VAL A 421 -30.15 -6.11 -4.14
CA VAL A 421 -30.00 -4.66 -4.42
C VAL A 421 -31.08 -4.18 -5.38
N THR A 422 -31.32 -4.93 -6.46
CA THR A 422 -32.37 -4.57 -7.45
C THR A 422 -33.74 -4.49 -6.78
N LEU A 423 -34.10 -5.51 -5.99
CA LEU A 423 -35.37 -5.56 -5.27
C LEU A 423 -35.52 -4.43 -4.25
N ALA A 424 -34.46 -4.13 -3.50
CA ALA A 424 -34.50 -3.07 -2.49
C ALA A 424 -34.72 -1.68 -3.12
N VAL A 425 -33.99 -1.37 -4.20
CA VAL A 425 -34.14 -0.08 -4.89
C VAL A 425 -35.49 0.00 -5.61
N GLU A 426 -35.94 -1.08 -6.25
CA GLU A 426 -37.25 -1.14 -6.91
C GLU A 426 -38.41 -1.00 -5.91
N SER A 427 -38.31 -1.59 -4.71
CA SER A 427 -39.32 -1.47 -3.66
C SER A 427 -39.48 -0.03 -3.17
N GLU A 428 -38.37 0.65 -2.88
CA GLU A 428 -38.37 2.07 -2.49
C GLU A 428 -38.90 2.97 -3.62
N PHE A 429 -38.50 2.66 -4.86
CA PHE A 429 -39.01 3.34 -6.05
C PHE A 429 -40.53 3.18 -6.17
N GLN A 430 -41.06 1.94 -6.13
CA GLN A 430 -42.49 1.67 -6.23
C GLN A 430 -43.31 2.32 -5.11
N GLY A 431 -42.75 2.42 -3.90
CA GLY A 431 -43.39 3.12 -2.78
C GLY A 431 -43.52 4.63 -2.98
N SER A 432 -42.70 5.23 -3.86
CA SER A 432 -42.68 6.66 -4.14
C SER A 432 -43.52 7.10 -5.35
N VAL A 433 -43.81 6.17 -6.26
CA VAL A 433 -44.66 6.43 -7.43
C VAL A 433 -46.12 6.49 -6.94
N THR A 434 -46.63 7.71 -6.74
CA THR A 434 -48.06 7.92 -6.47
C THR A 434 -48.92 7.53 -7.69
N GLU A 435 -50.17 7.13 -7.50
CA GLU A 435 -51.13 6.66 -8.53
C GLU A 435 -51.43 7.65 -9.70
N CYS A 436 -50.70 8.76 -9.83
CA CYS A 436 -50.86 9.75 -10.90
C CYS A 436 -49.90 9.44 -12.06
N GLU A 437 -50.36 9.61 -13.30
CA GLU A 437 -49.63 9.34 -14.54
C GLU A 437 -48.27 10.07 -14.57
N CYS A 438 -47.17 9.39 -14.22
CA CYS A 438 -45.82 9.89 -14.44
C CYS A 438 -45.53 9.97 -15.94
N SER A 439 -44.99 11.11 -16.39
CA SER A 439 -44.37 11.18 -17.73
C SER A 439 -43.16 10.25 -17.81
N PRO A 440 -42.78 9.75 -19.01
CA PRO A 440 -41.61 8.90 -19.16
C PRO A 440 -40.31 9.61 -18.71
N GLU A 441 -40.22 10.92 -18.88
CA GLU A 441 -39.09 11.73 -18.42
C GLU A 441 -39.02 11.82 -16.88
N GLU A 442 -40.16 12.06 -16.21
CA GLU A 442 -40.22 12.07 -14.75
C GLU A 442 -39.92 10.68 -14.17
N PHE A 443 -40.42 9.62 -14.81
CA PHE A 443 -40.13 8.24 -14.42
C PHE A 443 -38.63 7.93 -14.52
N TRP A 444 -37.99 8.31 -15.64
CA TRP A 444 -36.55 8.15 -15.85
C TRP A 444 -35.74 8.93 -14.81
N GLN A 445 -36.09 10.19 -14.57
CA GLN A 445 -35.40 11.05 -13.59
C GLN A 445 -35.53 10.49 -12.17
N LEU A 446 -36.71 9.98 -11.81
CA LEU A 446 -36.93 9.36 -10.50
C LEU A 446 -36.10 8.08 -10.36
N GLN A 447 -35.99 7.24 -11.39
CA GLN A 447 -35.10 6.08 -11.35
C GLN A 447 -33.64 6.48 -11.11
N VAL A 448 -33.13 7.49 -11.84
CA VAL A 448 -31.76 8.01 -11.63
C VAL A 448 -31.58 8.51 -10.19
N GLU A 449 -32.58 9.20 -9.62
CA GLU A 449 -32.51 9.70 -8.25
C GLU A 449 -32.39 8.58 -7.20
N PHE A 450 -33.17 7.50 -7.34
CA PHE A 450 -33.10 6.38 -6.38
C PHE A 450 -31.81 5.58 -6.52
N TRP A 451 -31.37 5.30 -7.74
CA TRP A 451 -30.12 4.59 -7.97
C TRP A 451 -28.89 5.41 -7.55
N SER A 452 -28.87 6.71 -7.80
CA SER A 452 -27.78 7.59 -7.33
C SER A 452 -27.71 7.67 -5.80
N LYS A 453 -28.85 7.67 -5.09
CA LYS A 453 -28.87 7.59 -3.61
C LYS A 453 -28.24 6.30 -3.10
N PHE A 454 -28.59 5.16 -3.69
CA PHE A 454 -28.00 3.88 -3.30
C PHE A 454 -26.50 3.83 -3.63
N TYR A 455 -26.11 4.32 -4.80
CA TYR A 455 -24.72 4.45 -5.23
C TYR A 455 -23.89 5.29 -4.26
N ALA A 456 -24.36 6.48 -3.89
CA ALA A 456 -23.68 7.37 -2.95
C ALA A 456 -23.51 6.70 -1.57
N CYS A 457 -24.47 5.89 -1.14
CA CYS A 457 -24.34 5.09 0.08
C CYS A 457 -23.21 4.06 -0.03
N CYS A 458 -23.11 3.35 -1.17
CA CYS A 458 -22.01 2.42 -1.43
C CYS A 458 -20.65 3.13 -1.42
N LEU A 459 -20.57 4.31 -2.05
CA LEU A 459 -19.35 5.12 -2.12
C LEU A 459 -18.84 5.54 -0.74
N GLN A 460 -19.72 6.05 0.12
CA GLN A 460 -19.37 6.43 1.50
C GLN A 460 -18.80 5.25 2.31
N TYR A 461 -19.37 4.05 2.15
CA TYR A 461 -18.84 2.86 2.83
C TYR A 461 -17.52 2.39 2.22
N GLN A 462 -17.39 2.44 0.90
CA GLN A 462 -16.16 2.09 0.19
C GLN A 462 -15.00 3.02 0.61
N GLU A 463 -15.25 4.32 0.75
CA GLU A 463 -14.30 5.30 1.30
C GLU A 463 -13.85 4.92 2.72
N ALA A 464 -14.82 4.65 3.60
CA ALA A 464 -14.55 4.35 5.00
C ALA A 464 -13.68 3.09 5.18
N ILE A 465 -13.90 2.05 4.37
CA ILE A 465 -13.10 0.82 4.41
C ILE A 465 -11.78 0.93 3.62
N SER A 466 -11.69 1.87 2.67
CA SER A 466 -10.48 2.11 1.88
C SER A 466 -9.45 2.97 2.60
N ARG A 467 -9.82 3.54 3.76
CA ARG A 467 -8.91 4.31 4.60
C ARG A 467 -7.62 3.52 4.90
N PRO A 468 -6.44 4.04 4.53
CA PRO A 468 -5.18 3.37 4.76
C PRO A 468 -4.79 3.46 6.25
N LEU A 469 -4.22 2.38 6.77
CA LEU A 469 -3.83 2.25 8.19
C LEU A 469 -2.33 2.09 8.36
N ALA A 470 -1.66 1.30 7.49
CA ALA A 470 -0.25 1.00 7.62
C ALA A 470 0.37 0.49 6.30
N LEU A 471 1.70 0.42 6.27
CA LEU A 471 2.46 -0.25 5.23
C LEU A 471 2.99 -1.59 5.76
N LEU A 472 2.90 -2.64 4.96
CA LEU A 472 3.58 -3.91 5.19
C LEU A 472 4.65 -4.09 4.13
N LEU A 473 5.90 -4.15 4.57
CA LEU A 473 7.03 -4.46 3.71
C LEU A 473 7.56 -5.85 4.05
N ASN A 474 7.66 -6.71 3.03
CA ASN A 474 8.37 -7.98 3.17
C ASN A 474 9.86 -7.77 2.85
N PRO A 475 10.76 -7.82 3.86
CA PRO A 475 12.18 -7.59 3.64
C PRO A 475 12.87 -8.71 2.86
N TYR A 476 12.22 -9.85 2.67
CA TYR A 476 12.78 -11.02 1.97
C TYR A 476 12.39 -11.05 0.49
N THR A 477 11.18 -10.62 0.15
CA THR A 477 10.66 -10.62 -1.24
C THR A 477 10.54 -9.22 -1.86
N ASN A 478 10.81 -8.16 -1.08
CA ASN A 478 10.56 -6.75 -1.45
C ASN A 478 9.10 -6.44 -1.81
N MET A 479 8.16 -7.31 -1.44
CA MET A 479 6.74 -7.06 -1.61
C MET A 479 6.30 -5.93 -0.67
N VAL A 480 5.62 -4.93 -1.22
CA VAL A 480 5.04 -3.82 -0.45
C VAL A 480 3.52 -3.91 -0.56
N CYS A 481 2.86 -3.88 0.59
CA CYS A 481 1.41 -3.87 0.70
C CYS A 481 0.93 -2.64 1.46
N LEU A 482 -0.18 -2.07 1.00
CA LEU A 482 -0.93 -1.05 1.69
C LEU A 482 -2.08 -1.71 2.45
N LEU A 483 -2.04 -1.63 3.78
CA LEU A 483 -3.08 -2.16 4.66
C LEU A 483 -4.17 -1.11 4.83
N LYS A 484 -5.37 -1.39 4.32
CA LYS A 484 -6.56 -0.54 4.50
C LYS A 484 -7.47 -1.13 5.57
N LYS A 485 -8.45 -0.36 6.01
CA LYS A 485 -9.38 -0.78 7.07
C LYS A 485 -10.15 -2.06 6.72
N GLY A 486 -10.60 -2.22 5.47
CA GLY A 486 -11.34 -3.40 5.02
C GLY A 486 -10.72 -4.16 3.86
N SER A 487 -9.57 -3.74 3.35
CA SER A 487 -8.94 -4.37 2.18
C SER A 487 -7.42 -4.31 2.21
N LEU A 488 -6.80 -5.08 1.32
CA LEU A 488 -5.36 -5.11 1.08
C LEU A 488 -5.09 -4.61 -0.34
N SER A 489 -4.06 -3.79 -0.52
CA SER A 489 -3.59 -3.42 -1.86
C SER A 489 -2.11 -3.79 -2.00
N PHE A 490 -1.74 -4.34 -3.14
CA PHE A 490 -0.36 -4.69 -3.47
C PHE A 490 0.23 -3.59 -4.34
N LEU A 491 1.47 -3.18 -4.05
CA LEU A 491 2.22 -2.30 -4.93
C LEU A 491 2.99 -3.16 -5.92
N MET A 492 2.87 -2.79 -7.19
CA MET A 492 3.52 -3.47 -8.31
C MET A 492 4.52 -2.50 -8.95
N PRO A 493 5.67 -3.00 -9.45
CA PRO A 493 6.56 -2.20 -10.29
C PRO A 493 5.80 -1.61 -11.48
N CYS A 494 6.07 -0.34 -11.78
CA CYS A 494 5.50 0.34 -12.95
C CYS A 494 6.49 0.24 -14.11
N PRO A 495 6.11 -0.33 -15.27
CA PRO A 495 6.95 -0.28 -16.46
C PRO A 495 7.28 1.16 -16.85
N LEU A 496 8.44 1.37 -17.48
CA LEU A 496 8.95 2.71 -17.78
C LEU A 496 7.99 3.54 -18.65
N VAL A 497 7.47 2.96 -19.74
CA VAL A 497 6.53 3.67 -20.65
C VAL A 497 5.26 4.09 -19.91
N ASP A 498 4.71 3.19 -19.09
CA ASP A 498 3.55 3.44 -18.26
C ASP A 498 3.84 4.55 -17.23
N HIS A 499 5.02 4.54 -16.60
CA HIS A 499 5.47 5.55 -15.64
C HIS A 499 5.55 6.94 -16.28
N LEU A 500 6.23 7.06 -17.42
CA LEU A 500 6.38 8.34 -18.14
C LEU A 500 5.02 8.92 -18.56
N TYR A 501 4.07 8.07 -18.97
CA TYR A 501 2.73 8.53 -19.36
C TYR A 501 1.88 8.97 -18.15
N LEU A 502 2.06 8.34 -16.98
CA LEU A 502 1.31 8.67 -15.77
C LEU A 502 1.90 9.83 -14.95
N LEU A 503 3.19 10.13 -15.09
CA LEU A 503 3.86 11.24 -14.39
C LEU A 503 3.24 12.60 -14.76
N SER A 504 3.23 13.55 -13.81
CA SER A 504 2.85 14.94 -14.11
C SER A 504 3.95 15.65 -14.93
N SER A 505 3.56 16.68 -15.69
CA SER A 505 4.49 17.42 -16.55
C SER A 505 5.60 18.15 -15.77
N GLU A 506 5.36 18.47 -14.50
CA GLU A 506 6.35 19.08 -13.60
C GLU A 506 7.44 18.09 -13.15
N HIS A 507 7.09 16.81 -12.98
CA HIS A 507 8.01 15.76 -12.52
C HIS A 507 8.78 15.09 -13.65
N LEU A 508 8.25 15.13 -14.87
CA LEU A 508 8.89 14.55 -16.06
C LEU A 508 10.22 15.24 -16.41
N LEU A 509 10.36 16.54 -16.10
CA LEU A 509 11.57 17.34 -16.37
C LEU A 509 12.69 17.14 -15.33
N THR A 510 12.41 16.40 -14.26
CA THR A 510 13.36 16.18 -13.15
C THR A 510 13.93 14.78 -13.10
N GLU A 511 13.43 13.85 -13.92
CA GLU A 511 14.04 12.53 -14.02
C GLU A 511 15.42 12.66 -14.67
N ASP A 512 16.38 11.89 -14.16
CA ASP A 512 17.74 11.89 -14.68
C ASP A 512 17.69 11.25 -16.08
N ASP A 513 17.72 12.09 -17.14
CA ASP A 513 17.61 11.68 -18.56
C ASP A 513 18.56 10.51 -18.91
N ALA A 514 19.66 10.37 -18.16
CA ALA A 514 20.68 9.32 -18.29
C ALA A 514 20.25 7.92 -17.82
N ALA A 515 19.19 7.79 -17.03
CA ALA A 515 18.76 6.54 -16.42
C ALA A 515 17.69 5.78 -17.24
N ILE A 516 17.06 6.46 -18.20
CA ILE A 516 15.92 5.94 -18.97
C ILE A 516 16.41 5.08 -20.14
N PHE A 517 17.42 5.56 -20.87
CA PHE A 517 18.07 4.84 -21.97
C PHE A 517 19.57 5.16 -22.01
N ASP A 518 20.37 4.24 -22.55
CA ASP A 518 21.83 4.42 -22.72
C ASP A 518 22.19 5.64 -23.61
N ASP A 519 21.22 6.13 -24.40
CA ASP A 519 21.35 7.31 -25.26
C ASP A 519 20.48 8.47 -24.73
N LEU A 520 21.15 9.49 -24.19
CA LEU A 520 20.55 10.74 -23.69
C LEU A 520 19.69 11.46 -24.72
N GLU A 521 20.08 11.44 -26.00
CA GLU A 521 19.33 12.14 -27.04
C GLU A 521 18.01 11.43 -27.33
N MET A 522 18.04 10.10 -27.34
CA MET A 522 16.83 9.28 -27.52
C MET A 522 15.90 9.36 -26.31
N SER A 523 16.44 9.37 -25.10
CA SER A 523 15.68 9.61 -23.87
C SER A 523 14.87 10.89 -23.93
N ARG A 524 15.53 12.00 -24.31
CA ARG A 524 14.87 13.29 -24.47
C ARG A 524 13.77 13.28 -25.54
N ASP A 525 14.03 12.65 -26.69
CA ASP A 525 13.04 12.52 -27.78
C ASP A 525 11.79 11.73 -27.33
N VAL A 526 11.97 10.64 -26.57
CA VAL A 526 10.86 9.84 -26.01
C VAL A 526 10.07 10.64 -24.98
N VAL A 527 10.75 11.39 -24.11
CA VAL A 527 10.12 12.25 -23.10
C VAL A 527 9.21 13.30 -23.76
N TYR A 528 9.68 14.00 -24.79
CA TYR A 528 8.85 14.95 -25.53
C TYR A 528 7.69 14.27 -26.28
N LEU A 529 7.92 13.10 -26.87
CA LEU A 529 6.86 12.33 -27.51
C LEU A 529 5.74 12.01 -26.50
N VAL A 530 6.09 11.51 -25.30
CA VAL A 530 5.12 11.21 -24.25
C VAL A 530 4.37 12.47 -23.80
N GLN A 531 5.03 13.64 -23.72
CA GLN A 531 4.33 14.90 -23.46
C GLN A 531 3.28 15.21 -24.54
N CYS A 532 3.60 15.02 -25.82
CA CYS A 532 2.63 15.18 -26.91
C CYS A 532 1.45 14.21 -26.77
N LEU A 533 1.72 12.94 -26.41
CA LEU A 533 0.68 11.93 -26.20
C LEU A 533 -0.26 12.30 -25.05
N ARG A 534 0.27 12.86 -23.96
CA ARG A 534 -0.54 13.30 -22.82
C ARG A 534 -1.44 14.49 -23.16
N LEU A 535 -0.90 15.51 -23.83
CA LEU A 535 -1.71 16.64 -24.32
C LEU A 535 -2.82 16.17 -25.27
N MET A 536 -2.51 15.23 -26.16
CA MET A 536 -3.50 14.58 -27.01
C MET A 536 -4.56 13.87 -26.17
N GLY A 537 -4.15 13.03 -25.21
CA GLY A 537 -5.04 12.28 -24.34
C GLY A 537 -5.99 13.16 -23.51
N GLU A 538 -5.50 14.30 -23.01
CA GLU A 538 -6.27 15.29 -22.24
C GLU A 538 -7.32 16.03 -23.09
N SER A 539 -7.08 16.16 -24.41
CA SER A 539 -8.02 16.79 -25.35
C SER A 539 -9.18 15.89 -25.80
N ILE A 540 -9.10 14.57 -25.54
CA ILE A 540 -10.08 13.60 -26.02
C ILE A 540 -11.33 13.61 -25.14
N SER A 541 -12.48 13.90 -25.74
CA SER A 541 -13.77 13.85 -25.06
C SER A 541 -14.24 12.40 -24.80
N MET A 542 -15.20 12.23 -23.89
CA MET A 542 -15.81 10.92 -23.62
C MET A 542 -16.47 10.31 -24.87
N GLU A 543 -17.04 11.14 -25.75
CA GLU A 543 -17.64 10.68 -27.02
C GLU A 543 -16.59 10.17 -28.00
N MET A 544 -15.46 10.86 -28.11
CA MET A 544 -14.32 10.45 -28.94
C MET A 544 -13.66 9.17 -28.41
N ALA A 545 -13.50 9.04 -27.10
CA ALA A 545 -13.01 7.81 -26.48
C ALA A 545 -13.95 6.63 -26.77
N PHE A 546 -15.27 6.85 -26.63
CA PHE A 546 -16.28 5.85 -26.93
C PHE A 546 -16.28 5.43 -28.40
N SER A 547 -16.07 6.37 -29.34
CA SER A 547 -16.03 6.04 -30.78
C SER A 547 -14.86 5.10 -31.12
N MET A 548 -13.69 5.33 -30.51
CA MET A 548 -12.53 4.42 -30.63
C MET A 548 -12.83 3.03 -30.06
N GLU A 549 -13.41 2.96 -28.86
CA GLU A 549 -13.77 1.69 -28.23
C GLU A 549 -14.81 0.91 -29.06
N MET A 550 -15.79 1.62 -29.62
CA MET A 550 -16.78 1.03 -30.51
C MET A 550 -16.14 0.48 -31.79
N ALA A 551 -15.17 1.18 -32.37
CA ALA A 551 -14.42 0.68 -33.52
C ALA A 551 -13.67 -0.62 -33.18
N CYS A 552 -12.97 -0.65 -32.03
CA CYS A 552 -12.27 -1.84 -31.56
C CYS A 552 -13.22 -3.02 -31.32
N SER A 553 -14.35 -2.77 -30.62
CA SER A 553 -15.36 -3.81 -30.31
C SER A 553 -15.97 -4.45 -31.56
N ARG A 554 -16.11 -3.67 -32.64
CA ARG A 554 -16.68 -4.10 -33.92
C ARG A 554 -15.62 -4.58 -34.91
N LEU A 555 -14.36 -4.70 -34.47
CA LEU A 555 -13.22 -5.07 -35.32
C LEU A 555 -13.08 -4.19 -36.56
N GLN A 556 -13.45 -2.91 -36.43
CA GLN A 556 -13.22 -1.92 -37.46
C GLN A 556 -11.76 -1.44 -37.41
N PRO A 557 -11.17 -0.99 -38.53
CA PRO A 557 -9.81 -0.46 -38.54
C PRO A 557 -9.70 0.75 -37.60
N PRO A 558 -8.95 0.67 -36.49
CA PRO A 558 -8.85 1.77 -35.52
C PRO A 558 -8.19 3.02 -36.11
N GLU A 559 -7.43 2.86 -37.20
CA GLU A 559 -6.81 3.95 -37.94
C GLU A 559 -7.84 4.96 -38.44
N ARG A 560 -9.02 4.47 -38.89
CA ARG A 560 -10.11 5.30 -39.37
C ARG A 560 -10.81 6.04 -38.25
N ALA A 561 -10.97 5.39 -37.10
CA ALA A 561 -11.51 6.03 -35.92
C ALA A 561 -10.57 7.13 -35.42
N ALA A 562 -9.25 6.88 -35.41
CA ALA A 562 -8.24 7.88 -35.07
C ALA A 562 -8.26 9.08 -36.02
N GLU A 563 -8.44 8.85 -37.32
CA GLU A 563 -8.56 9.94 -38.30
C GLU A 563 -9.81 10.81 -38.06
N GLN A 564 -10.95 10.19 -37.75
CA GLN A 564 -12.18 10.92 -37.41
C GLN A 564 -12.03 11.73 -36.12
N ILE A 565 -11.46 11.13 -35.08
CA ILE A 565 -11.19 11.83 -33.81
C ILE A 565 -10.26 13.03 -34.05
N LEU A 566 -9.24 12.87 -34.90
CA LEU A 566 -8.36 13.98 -35.27
C LEU A 566 -9.12 15.11 -36.00
N GLU A 567 -10.03 14.78 -36.90
CA GLU A 567 -10.88 15.79 -37.57
C GLU A 567 -11.74 16.56 -36.57
N ASP A 568 -12.34 15.86 -35.61
CA ASP A 568 -13.16 16.47 -34.57
C ASP A 568 -12.31 17.32 -33.61
N LEU A 569 -11.09 16.89 -33.28
CA LEU A 569 -10.15 17.69 -32.49
C LEU A 569 -9.77 18.98 -33.21
N ILE A 570 -9.44 18.92 -34.51
CA ILE A 570 -9.12 20.12 -35.31
C ILE A 570 -10.33 21.06 -35.38
N ALA A 571 -11.54 20.53 -35.53
CA ALA A 571 -12.75 21.33 -35.60
C ALA A 571 -13.08 22.03 -34.27
N ASN A 572 -12.69 21.43 -33.14
CA ASN A 572 -13.02 21.89 -31.79
C ASN A 572 -11.79 22.42 -31.00
N ASP A 573 -10.66 22.71 -31.66
CA ASP A 573 -9.43 23.17 -30.99
C ASP A 573 -9.54 24.64 -30.51
N THR A 574 -10.25 24.84 -29.41
CA THR A 574 -10.48 26.17 -28.83
C THR A 574 -9.30 26.70 -28.02
N GLU A 575 -8.40 25.82 -27.57
CA GLU A 575 -7.29 26.13 -26.67
C GLU A 575 -5.91 26.14 -27.36
N ASN A 576 -5.88 26.00 -28.70
CA ASN A 576 -4.66 25.87 -29.50
C ASN A 576 -3.74 24.73 -29.03
N VAL A 577 -4.32 23.63 -28.54
CA VAL A 577 -3.57 22.48 -28.03
C VAL A 577 -2.75 21.85 -29.16
N LEU A 578 -3.28 21.85 -30.39
CA LEU A 578 -2.57 21.31 -31.54
C LEU A 578 -1.34 22.14 -31.91
N GLU A 579 -1.35 23.46 -31.67
CA GLU A 579 -0.16 24.30 -31.84
C GLU A 579 0.92 23.98 -30.79
N GLU A 580 0.53 23.74 -29.54
CA GLU A 580 1.46 23.33 -28.49
C GLU A 580 2.08 21.97 -28.79
N ILE A 581 1.26 20.99 -29.21
CA ILE A 581 1.74 19.68 -29.66
C ILE A 581 2.70 19.85 -30.83
N HIS A 582 2.37 20.69 -31.81
CA HIS A 582 3.25 20.96 -32.93
C HIS A 582 4.60 21.57 -32.49
N SER A 583 4.58 22.53 -31.56
CA SER A 583 5.80 23.12 -31.00
C SER A 583 6.67 22.07 -30.30
N LYS A 584 6.07 21.17 -29.52
CA LYS A 584 6.82 20.09 -28.84
C LYS A 584 7.35 19.04 -29.81
N LEU A 585 6.59 18.70 -30.86
CA LEU A 585 7.04 17.80 -31.92
C LEU A 585 8.27 18.33 -32.66
N GLN A 586 8.41 19.65 -32.82
CA GLN A 586 9.59 20.26 -33.44
C GLN A 586 10.87 20.12 -32.60
N GLU A 587 10.74 19.93 -31.27
CA GLU A 587 11.88 19.68 -30.38
C GLU A 587 12.43 18.24 -30.52
N ILE A 588 11.64 17.32 -31.10
CA ILE A 588 12.01 15.92 -31.30
C ILE A 588 12.92 15.80 -32.53
N ARG A 589 14.13 15.25 -32.36
CA ARG A 589 15.08 15.10 -33.47
C ARG A 589 14.68 13.98 -34.41
N ASN A 590 14.29 12.83 -33.87
CA ASN A 590 13.89 11.67 -34.66
C ASN A 590 12.57 11.05 -34.16
N PRO A 591 11.41 11.62 -34.54
CA PRO A 591 10.11 11.15 -34.05
C PRO A 591 9.80 9.71 -34.47
N ILE A 592 10.25 9.27 -35.66
CA ILE A 592 10.06 7.89 -36.14
C ILE A 592 10.79 6.90 -35.24
N HIS A 593 12.04 7.22 -34.85
CA HIS A 593 12.81 6.36 -33.95
C HIS A 593 12.20 6.33 -32.54
N ALA A 594 11.81 7.48 -31.98
CA ALA A 594 11.17 7.57 -30.67
C ALA A 594 9.86 6.77 -30.61
N ILE A 595 9.01 6.87 -31.64
CA ILE A 595 7.79 6.07 -31.77
C ILE A 595 8.13 4.58 -31.87
N GLY A 596 9.15 4.21 -32.65
CA GLY A 596 9.61 2.84 -32.79
C GLY A 596 10.08 2.22 -31.47
N VAL A 597 10.80 2.99 -30.65
CA VAL A 597 11.23 2.58 -29.30
C VAL A 597 10.01 2.39 -28.40
N LEU A 598 9.08 3.36 -28.36
CA LEU A 598 7.88 3.27 -27.54
C LEU A 598 7.02 2.04 -27.88
N ILE A 599 6.83 1.74 -29.17
CA ILE A 599 6.11 0.54 -29.62
C ILE A 599 6.85 -0.73 -29.19
N ARG A 600 8.18 -0.76 -29.29
CA ARG A 600 9.00 -1.92 -28.88
C ARG A 600 8.90 -2.18 -27.38
N GLU A 601 8.97 -1.15 -26.54
CA GLU A 601 8.85 -1.29 -25.08
C GLU A 601 7.42 -1.70 -24.64
N MET A 602 6.42 -1.42 -25.47
CA MET A 602 5.05 -1.89 -25.27
C MET A 602 4.77 -3.25 -25.94
N ASP A 603 5.71 -3.84 -26.66
CA ASP A 603 5.51 -5.15 -27.28
C ASP A 603 5.54 -6.27 -26.20
N TYR A 604 4.85 -7.37 -26.47
CA TYR A 604 4.80 -8.51 -25.53
C TYR A 604 6.02 -9.43 -25.67
N GLU A 605 6.72 -9.35 -26.80
CA GLU A 605 7.93 -10.13 -27.08
C GLU A 605 9.08 -9.63 -26.22
N THR A 606 9.19 -10.18 -25.02
CA THR A 606 10.47 -10.17 -24.30
C THR A 606 11.40 -11.14 -25.02
N GLU A 607 12.58 -10.68 -25.45
CA GLU A 607 13.70 -11.54 -25.87
C GLU A 607 14.12 -12.40 -24.67
N THR A 608 13.32 -13.40 -24.34
CA THR A 608 13.64 -14.40 -23.34
C THR A 608 14.28 -15.54 -24.09
N ASP A 609 15.62 -15.60 -24.03
CA ASP A 609 16.39 -16.80 -24.32
C ASP A 609 15.93 -17.92 -23.37
N MET A 610 14.82 -18.57 -23.72
CA MET A 610 14.27 -19.74 -23.02
C MET A 610 15.10 -21.00 -23.36
N GLU A 611 16.42 -20.86 -23.50
CA GLU A 611 17.36 -21.95 -23.66
C GLU A 611 17.83 -22.45 -22.28
N ARG A 612 16.92 -23.06 -21.50
CA ARG A 612 17.25 -24.05 -20.46
C ARG A 612 15.95 -24.62 -19.89
N VAL A 613 15.64 -25.87 -20.25
CA VAL A 613 14.55 -26.64 -19.61
C VAL A 613 14.87 -26.77 -18.11
N PRO A 614 14.06 -26.19 -17.20
CA PRO A 614 14.31 -26.31 -15.77
C PRO A 614 14.12 -27.77 -15.33
N HIS A 615 14.93 -28.25 -14.38
CA HIS A 615 14.79 -29.59 -13.78
C HIS A 615 13.34 -29.83 -13.30
N LEU A 616 12.84 -31.08 -13.36
CA LEU A 616 11.44 -31.42 -13.08
C LEU A 616 10.90 -30.84 -11.75
N ASN A 617 11.72 -30.82 -10.69
CA ASN A 617 11.36 -30.22 -9.40
C ASN A 617 11.25 -28.69 -9.46
N LEU A 618 12.06 -28.02 -10.28
CA LEU A 618 11.97 -26.59 -10.50
C LEU A 618 10.70 -26.27 -11.31
N GLN A 619 10.39 -27.06 -12.35
CA GLN A 619 9.13 -26.95 -13.11
C GLN A 619 7.89 -27.09 -12.22
N LEU A 620 7.86 -28.11 -11.34
CA LEU A 620 6.74 -28.31 -10.42
C LEU A 620 6.61 -27.15 -9.41
N ASN A 621 7.71 -26.65 -8.85
CA ASN A 621 7.67 -25.51 -7.91
C ASN A 621 7.23 -24.20 -8.58
N LEU A 622 7.58 -24.01 -9.86
CA LEU A 622 7.14 -22.87 -10.67
C LEU A 622 5.66 -22.98 -11.05
N SER A 623 5.15 -24.20 -11.27
CA SER A 623 3.72 -24.42 -11.56
C SER A 623 2.78 -24.09 -10.39
N GLN A 624 3.31 -24.05 -9.16
CA GLN A 624 2.56 -23.71 -7.94
C GLN A 624 2.77 -22.27 -7.48
N LEU A 625 3.61 -21.50 -8.19
CA LEU A 625 3.85 -20.10 -7.87
C LEU A 625 2.60 -19.28 -8.18
N TYR A 626 2.17 -18.41 -7.27
CA TYR A 626 1.02 -17.53 -7.47
C TYR A 626 -0.32 -18.25 -7.75
N GLY A 627 -0.48 -19.50 -7.29
CA GLY A 627 -1.68 -20.31 -7.51
C GLY A 627 -2.89 -19.98 -6.61
N SER A 628 -2.75 -19.06 -5.65
CA SER A 628 -3.89 -18.66 -4.79
C SER A 628 -4.88 -17.76 -5.53
N GLY A 629 -6.13 -17.74 -5.05
CA GLY A 629 -7.13 -16.80 -5.56
C GLY A 629 -6.73 -15.33 -5.40
N THR A 630 -6.05 -14.97 -4.30
CA THR A 630 -5.53 -13.61 -4.09
C THR A 630 -4.49 -13.25 -5.14
N ALA A 631 -3.53 -14.14 -5.41
CA ALA A 631 -2.48 -13.87 -6.39
C ALA A 631 -3.02 -13.80 -7.81
N ALA A 632 -3.93 -14.72 -8.18
CA ALA A 632 -4.66 -14.64 -9.44
C ALA A 632 -5.37 -13.29 -9.60
N GLY A 633 -6.07 -12.84 -8.55
CA GLY A 633 -6.70 -11.52 -8.52
C GLY A 633 -5.70 -10.38 -8.74
N VAL A 634 -4.58 -10.37 -8.00
CA VAL A 634 -3.52 -9.34 -8.14
C VAL A 634 -2.93 -9.32 -9.54
N LEU A 635 -2.65 -10.49 -10.12
CA LEU A 635 -2.11 -10.62 -11.48
C LEU A 635 -3.12 -10.16 -12.53
N CYS A 636 -4.38 -10.59 -12.44
CA CYS A 636 -5.44 -10.14 -13.34
C CYS A 636 -5.62 -8.62 -13.28
N TRP A 637 -5.59 -8.03 -12.09
CA TRP A 637 -5.64 -6.58 -11.91
C TRP A 637 -4.41 -5.86 -12.45
N GLY A 638 -3.22 -6.42 -12.24
CA GLY A 638 -1.98 -5.88 -12.81
C GLY A 638 -2.01 -5.86 -14.33
N VAL A 639 -2.43 -6.96 -14.96
CA VAL A 639 -2.60 -7.06 -16.42
C VAL A 639 -3.67 -6.10 -16.92
N CYS A 640 -4.82 -6.00 -16.25
CA CYS A 640 -5.88 -5.05 -16.59
C CYS A 640 -5.36 -3.61 -16.57
N LYS A 641 -4.60 -3.23 -15.53
CA LYS A 641 -4.04 -1.88 -15.37
C LYS A 641 -3.06 -1.54 -16.49
N ILE A 642 -2.09 -2.43 -16.73
CA ILE A 642 -1.09 -2.26 -17.81
C ILE A 642 -1.81 -2.16 -19.16
N ALA A 643 -2.75 -3.07 -19.44
CA ALA A 643 -3.49 -3.07 -20.70
C ALA A 643 -4.34 -1.80 -20.88
N THR A 644 -4.94 -1.28 -19.80
CA THR A 644 -5.71 -0.03 -19.84
C THR A 644 -4.81 1.16 -20.15
N ILE A 645 -3.67 1.30 -19.48
CA ILE A 645 -2.72 2.40 -19.73
C ILE A 645 -2.18 2.31 -21.15
N ARG A 646 -1.71 1.14 -21.57
CA ARG A 646 -1.14 0.95 -22.90
C ARG A 646 -2.17 1.08 -24.02
N PHE A 647 -3.43 0.75 -23.77
CA PHE A 647 -4.53 1.06 -24.69
C PHE A 647 -4.65 2.57 -24.90
N LEU A 648 -4.62 3.38 -23.84
CA LEU A 648 -4.66 4.85 -23.94
C LEU A 648 -3.44 5.39 -24.70
N ILE A 649 -2.24 4.92 -24.36
CA ILE A 649 -1.00 5.30 -25.06
C ILE A 649 -1.10 4.97 -26.56
N CYS A 650 -1.57 3.77 -26.91
CA CYS A 650 -1.73 3.38 -28.32
C CYS A 650 -2.80 4.20 -29.04
N ARG A 651 -3.91 4.55 -28.36
CA ARG A 651 -4.96 5.41 -28.93
C ARG A 651 -4.39 6.78 -29.25
N ASP A 652 -3.76 7.40 -28.27
CA ASP A 652 -3.20 8.75 -28.40
C ASP A 652 -2.09 8.78 -29.43
N LEU A 653 -1.26 7.72 -29.47
CA LEU A 653 -0.21 7.56 -30.46
C LEU A 653 -0.76 7.39 -31.87
N LEU A 654 -1.84 6.63 -32.05
CA LEU A 654 -2.45 6.44 -33.36
C LEU A 654 -3.03 7.76 -33.89
N ILE A 655 -3.67 8.57 -33.04
CA ILE A 655 -4.18 9.89 -33.42
C ILE A 655 -3.01 10.84 -33.73
N LEU A 656 -1.94 10.83 -32.92
CA LEU A 656 -0.73 11.63 -33.17
C LEU A 656 -0.05 11.22 -34.49
N GLN A 657 0.01 9.92 -34.80
CA GLN A 657 0.54 9.41 -36.07
C GLN A 657 -0.29 9.92 -37.26
N GLN A 658 -1.62 10.03 -37.13
CA GLN A 658 -2.48 10.65 -38.15
C GLN A 658 -2.20 12.16 -38.29
N LEU A 659 -1.98 12.87 -37.18
CA LEU A 659 -1.61 14.29 -37.20
C LEU A 659 -0.27 14.48 -37.94
N LEU A 660 0.73 13.65 -37.63
CA LEU A 660 2.02 13.67 -38.32
C LEU A 660 1.88 13.39 -39.83
N LEU A 661 0.96 12.52 -40.25
CA LEU A 661 0.71 12.26 -41.68
C LEU A 661 0.12 13.49 -42.39
N ARG A 662 -0.76 14.25 -41.71
CA ARG A 662 -1.33 15.50 -42.22
C ARG A 662 -0.31 16.64 -42.25
N LEU A 663 0.56 16.72 -41.24
CA LEU A 663 1.64 17.72 -41.16
C LEU A 663 2.78 17.44 -42.15
N GLY A 664 2.97 16.17 -42.54
CA GLY A 664 3.99 15.70 -43.48
C GLY A 664 3.81 16.14 -44.94
N ASP A 665 3.07 17.22 -45.21
CA ASP A 665 2.98 17.83 -46.54
C ASP A 665 4.40 18.22 -47.00
N PRO A 666 4.81 17.87 -48.24
CA PRO A 666 6.20 17.54 -48.60
C PRO A 666 7.18 18.73 -48.65
N MET A 667 6.82 19.91 -48.14
CA MET A 667 7.69 21.10 -48.15
C MET A 667 8.55 21.28 -46.89
N VAL A 668 8.31 20.58 -45.77
CA VAL A 668 8.98 20.91 -44.49
C VAL A 668 9.87 19.78 -43.92
N LEU A 669 9.60 18.50 -44.22
CA LEU A 669 10.33 17.35 -43.65
C LEU A 669 10.62 16.29 -44.72
N GLY A 670 11.91 16.04 -45.02
CA GLY A 670 12.45 15.18 -46.10
C GLY A 670 11.55 14.05 -46.63
N GLY A 671 11.11 14.18 -47.89
CA GLY A 671 10.08 13.36 -48.53
C GLY A 671 10.40 11.87 -48.78
N GLY A 672 9.33 11.09 -48.90
CA GLY A 672 9.30 9.70 -49.39
C GLY A 672 9.60 8.63 -48.34
N GLN A 673 10.85 8.57 -47.85
CA GLN A 673 11.28 7.53 -46.90
C GLN A 673 10.66 7.70 -45.50
N PHE A 674 10.47 8.97 -45.09
CA PHE A 674 9.79 9.31 -43.84
C PHE A 674 8.33 8.83 -43.85
N PHE A 675 7.62 9.08 -44.94
CA PHE A 675 6.22 8.68 -45.12
C PHE A 675 6.04 7.15 -45.10
N GLN A 676 6.92 6.40 -45.76
CA GLN A 676 6.87 4.93 -45.75
C GLN A 676 7.16 4.36 -44.34
N SER A 677 8.19 4.86 -43.67
CA SER A 677 8.52 4.44 -42.30
C SER A 677 7.40 4.77 -41.31
N GLN A 678 6.72 5.89 -41.51
CA GLN A 678 5.58 6.30 -40.70
C GLN A 678 4.34 5.43 -40.91
N GLN A 679 4.05 5.03 -42.15
CA GLN A 679 2.99 4.06 -42.44
C GLN A 679 3.28 2.69 -41.82
N ASP A 680 4.54 2.23 -41.88
CA ASP A 680 4.95 0.98 -41.25
C ASP A 680 4.72 1.00 -39.73
N LEU A 681 5.05 2.10 -39.05
CA LEU A 681 4.79 2.26 -37.61
C LEU A 681 3.29 2.30 -37.29
N LEU A 682 2.48 2.95 -38.12
CA LEU A 682 1.02 3.00 -37.96
C LEU A 682 0.41 1.59 -38.03
N HIS A 683 0.88 0.76 -38.97
CA HIS A 683 0.50 -0.65 -39.08
C HIS A 683 0.97 -1.53 -37.91
N ARG A 684 1.92 -1.06 -37.08
CA ARG A 684 2.31 -1.74 -35.82
C ARG A 684 1.47 -1.27 -34.62
N THR A 685 1.16 0.02 -34.54
CA THR A 685 0.35 0.59 -33.44
C THR A 685 -1.07 0.00 -33.41
N SER A 686 -1.71 -0.16 -34.57
CA SER A 686 -3.11 -0.61 -34.67
C SER A 686 -3.35 -2.02 -34.13
N PRO A 687 -2.58 -3.06 -34.51
CA PRO A 687 -2.67 -4.39 -33.89
C PRO A 687 -2.40 -4.37 -32.39
N LEU A 688 -1.45 -3.53 -31.94
CA LEU A 688 -1.10 -3.40 -30.53
C LEU A 688 -2.26 -2.82 -29.71
N LEU A 689 -2.93 -1.78 -30.23
CA LEU A 689 -4.15 -1.20 -29.65
C LEU A 689 -5.25 -2.27 -29.51
N LEU A 690 -5.52 -3.03 -30.58
CA LEU A 690 -6.54 -4.09 -30.57
C LEU A 690 -6.20 -5.21 -29.59
N SER A 691 -4.92 -5.58 -29.48
CA SER A 691 -4.45 -6.55 -28.49
C SER A 691 -4.70 -6.07 -27.07
N TYR A 692 -4.35 -4.82 -26.76
CA TYR A 692 -4.58 -4.25 -25.43
C TYR A 692 -6.06 -4.08 -25.12
N TYR A 693 -6.89 -3.72 -26.10
CA TYR A 693 -8.34 -3.72 -25.96
C TYR A 693 -8.87 -5.11 -25.59
N LEU A 694 -8.42 -6.16 -26.28
CA LEU A 694 -8.83 -7.54 -26.01
C LEU A 694 -8.42 -7.99 -24.60
N ILE A 695 -7.18 -7.72 -24.19
CA ILE A 695 -6.69 -8.07 -22.85
C ILE A 695 -7.49 -7.32 -21.78
N ARG A 696 -7.73 -6.02 -21.98
CA ARG A 696 -8.54 -5.19 -21.08
C ARG A 696 -9.94 -5.79 -20.93
N TRP A 697 -10.61 -6.07 -22.04
CA TRP A 697 -11.94 -6.69 -22.06
C TRP A 697 -11.95 -8.04 -21.34
N ALA A 698 -11.02 -8.94 -21.67
CA ALA A 698 -10.93 -10.26 -21.06
C ALA A 698 -10.69 -10.18 -19.54
N SER A 699 -9.87 -9.23 -19.08
CA SER A 699 -9.59 -9.05 -17.65
C SER A 699 -10.76 -8.51 -16.83
N GLN A 700 -11.75 -7.91 -17.49
CA GLN A 700 -12.97 -7.37 -16.87
C GLN A 700 -14.13 -8.36 -16.90
N CYS A 701 -14.00 -9.45 -17.66
CA CYS A 701 -15.01 -10.51 -17.71
C CYS A 701 -14.93 -11.35 -16.43
N LEU A 702 -16.07 -11.55 -15.76
CA LEU A 702 -16.17 -12.55 -14.71
C LEU A 702 -15.92 -13.93 -15.33
N ALA A 703 -15.01 -14.70 -14.76
CA ALA A 703 -14.87 -16.11 -15.10
C ALA A 703 -16.18 -16.80 -14.68
N SER A 704 -17.11 -17.00 -15.61
CA SER A 704 -18.24 -17.88 -15.35
C SER A 704 -17.68 -19.29 -15.18
N ASP A 705 -18.05 -19.99 -14.12
CA ASP A 705 -17.87 -21.43 -14.05
C ASP A 705 -18.46 -22.01 -15.33
N VAL A 706 -17.60 -22.54 -16.21
CA VAL A 706 -18.08 -23.35 -17.32
C VAL A 706 -18.76 -24.54 -16.65
N PRO A 707 -20.09 -24.73 -16.81
CA PRO A 707 -20.76 -25.87 -16.24
C PRO A 707 -19.98 -27.13 -16.64
N LEU A 708 -19.71 -28.03 -15.69
CA LEU A 708 -18.98 -29.28 -15.93
C LEU A 708 -19.57 -30.08 -17.10
N ASP A 709 -20.83 -29.88 -17.45
CA ASP A 709 -21.51 -30.48 -18.59
C ASP A 709 -21.05 -29.92 -19.96
N THR A 710 -20.23 -28.87 -19.97
CA THR A 710 -19.70 -28.19 -21.17
C THR A 710 -18.21 -28.43 -21.42
N LEU A 711 -17.52 -29.11 -20.48
CA LEU A 711 -16.15 -29.61 -20.61
C LEU A 711 -16.18 -31.11 -20.87
#